data_AF-A0A9E1XLP5-F1
#
_entry.id   AF-A0A9E1XLP5-F1
#
_cell.length_a   1.000
_cell.length_b   1.000
_cell.length_c   1.000
_cell.angle_alpha   90.00
_cell.angle_beta   90.00
_cell.angle_gamma   90.00
#
_symmetry.space_group_name_H-M   'P 1'
#
loop_
_entity.id
_entity.type
_entity.pdbx_description
1 polymer ?
#
loop_
_entity_poly.entity_id
_entity_poly.type
_entity_poly.pdbx_seq_one_letter_code
_entity_poly.pdbx_strand_id
1 'polypeptide(L)'
;MRERVFSLETEYAISFRPEQGGTPREASEIVGALRKPLVKKCGIAGSAFVQNGAKFHYDVGHAEWSLPECRTAREAARYDKAADRWLAELIPEAEKELSGSGKGGKLLIVKNNVDAGGHTYGCHENYLTECETSWLSREEQLRLTVRYLIPFLVTRQVFCGAGRAGCGARLEDQFAFQIMQRADFIEEAVSKNTQDGRAIVNIGRETEPLASGNCRRLHLILGDANMASWATWLKLGTMGLLLQMVEELGFGEIPHLADPVEALRRISRDPTCRTTVRLRSGKEASALDIQRIYLDQAREYAGKAVHAEAAAPLMQAWESTLDALGNDPAALFGKVDWVTKKCLMDRYLEKRSVSWGEGIRGQSAYFDLLRMDIQYHDVLPGNGLYHRATRDMPDPLLNEEEICQAMMTPPPFTRAKVRGETVCLARELGIDVEVDSWEKVSIQGWEIKLGDPLEFCVPGIYALPSPEGLAGPPAGTDAEDLTPGPADQDLSDRLRSIVVEQLGVGAGQVMPEARFTEDLGADSLDAVELVMAMEEEFGFEIADEDAERLTTVGSASRYLERRLGLGSLLPRPAPLPDMAVAPAQGTRSPESEGAATPQARLRQQRGRDVADSLVRALEDGDANIRRRSTESLGELGAAEHVPSLAGMTAAMQAGAIRLAAVRALGQIGGQAAIDALTELYHDANLAVRWRSREALTCLLDCRTLPQRRPRPDYQGDSLVRILQ
;
A
#
# COMPACT_ATOMS: atom_id res chain seq x y z
N MET A 1 11.23 3.04 -15.68
CA MET A 1 9.97 2.81 -14.96
C MET A 1 9.57 4.14 -14.33
N ARG A 2 8.28 4.46 -14.29
CA ARG A 2 7.79 5.62 -13.56
C ARG A 2 8.21 5.52 -12.09
N GLU A 3 8.55 6.65 -11.50
CA GLU A 3 8.91 6.71 -10.09
C GLU A 3 7.67 6.44 -9.24
N ARG A 4 7.78 5.47 -8.34
CA ARG A 4 6.73 5.13 -7.37
C ARG A 4 7.38 4.75 -6.05
N VAL A 5 6.60 4.78 -4.98
CA VAL A 5 7.06 4.26 -3.70
C VAL A 5 6.80 2.76 -3.61
N PHE A 6 7.83 2.05 -3.17
CA PHE A 6 7.84 0.65 -2.79
C PHE A 6 8.15 0.56 -1.29
N SER A 7 7.48 -0.33 -0.57
CA SER A 7 7.87 -0.73 0.79
C SER A 7 7.42 -2.17 1.07
N LEU A 8 8.03 -2.79 2.08
CA LEU A 8 7.66 -4.09 2.62
C LEU A 8 7.39 -3.99 4.12
N GLU A 9 6.41 -4.72 4.61
CA GLU A 9 6.20 -5.00 6.03
C GLU A 9 6.49 -6.49 6.22
N THR A 10 7.50 -6.84 7.01
CA THR A 10 7.84 -8.25 7.25
C THR A 10 7.65 -8.60 8.73
N GLU A 11 6.77 -9.56 8.98
CA GLU A 11 6.60 -10.19 10.28
C GLU A 11 7.62 -11.34 10.42
N TYR A 12 8.49 -11.24 11.42
CA TYR A 12 9.47 -12.28 11.75
C TYR A 12 8.93 -13.14 12.89
N ALA A 13 9.00 -14.46 12.70
CA ALA A 13 8.76 -15.39 13.80
C ALA A 13 9.95 -15.38 14.74
N ILE A 14 9.67 -15.21 16.03
CA ILE A 14 10.68 -15.06 17.07
C ILE A 14 10.47 -16.11 18.17
N SER A 15 11.57 -16.68 18.65
CA SER A 15 11.53 -17.63 19.76
C SER A 15 12.80 -17.57 20.57
N PHE A 16 12.68 -17.45 21.90
CA PHE A 16 13.80 -17.54 22.81
C PHE A 16 13.79 -18.90 23.51
N ARG A 17 14.86 -19.67 23.30
CA ARG A 17 15.08 -20.96 23.96
C ARG A 17 16.05 -20.77 25.13
N PRO A 18 15.56 -20.76 26.38
CA PRO A 18 16.45 -20.68 27.53
C PRO A 18 17.32 -21.95 27.66
N GLU A 19 18.49 -21.82 28.30
CA GLU A 19 19.24 -23.00 28.76
C GLU A 19 18.43 -23.79 29.82
N GLN A 20 18.83 -25.05 30.10
CA GLN A 20 18.08 -25.94 30.99
C GLN A 20 17.74 -25.28 32.34
N GLY A 21 16.44 -25.22 32.64
CA GLY A 21 15.89 -24.63 33.86
C GLY A 21 15.57 -23.13 33.77
N GLY A 22 15.78 -22.48 32.62
CA GLY A 22 15.35 -21.10 32.39
C GLY A 22 13.91 -20.98 31.88
N THR A 23 13.35 -19.78 32.00
CA THR A 23 11.95 -19.47 31.65
C THR A 23 11.84 -19.08 30.17
N PRO A 24 10.84 -19.60 29.43
CA PRO A 24 10.46 -19.07 28.11
C PRO A 24 10.12 -17.57 28.20
N ARG A 25 10.19 -16.88 27.05
CA ARG A 25 9.88 -15.45 26.96
C ARG A 25 8.73 -15.24 25.99
N GLU A 26 7.83 -14.35 26.35
CA GLU A 26 6.76 -13.90 25.47
C GLU A 26 7.34 -13.10 24.30
N ALA A 27 6.64 -13.09 23.17
CA ALA A 27 7.09 -12.39 21.98
C ALA A 27 7.30 -10.87 22.23
N SER A 28 6.44 -10.25 23.04
CA SER A 28 6.58 -8.83 23.43
C SER A 28 7.85 -8.55 24.23
N GLU A 29 8.25 -9.46 25.14
CA GLU A 29 9.52 -9.36 25.88
C GLU A 29 10.71 -9.46 24.92
N ILE A 30 10.66 -10.37 23.94
CA ILE A 30 11.71 -10.56 22.94
C ILE A 30 11.87 -9.31 22.07
N VAL A 31 10.76 -8.75 21.57
CA VAL A 31 10.80 -7.51 20.77
C VAL A 31 11.34 -6.34 21.61
N GLY A 32 10.94 -6.25 22.89
CA GLY A 32 11.49 -5.26 23.81
C GLY A 32 13.02 -5.37 23.95
N ALA A 33 13.54 -6.59 24.11
CA ALA A 33 14.98 -6.85 24.22
C ALA A 33 15.76 -6.59 22.93
N LEU A 34 15.14 -6.71 21.75
CA LEU A 34 15.72 -6.29 20.48
C LEU A 34 15.69 -4.76 20.31
N ARG A 35 14.60 -4.13 20.75
CA ARG A 35 14.37 -2.70 20.55
C ARG A 35 15.30 -1.82 21.41
N LYS A 36 15.63 -2.23 22.63
CA LYS A 36 16.54 -1.44 23.50
C LYS A 36 17.92 -1.17 22.87
N PRO A 37 18.68 -2.19 22.41
CA PRO A 37 19.95 -1.94 21.72
C PRO A 37 19.76 -1.24 20.37
N LEU A 38 18.67 -1.49 19.65
CA LEU A 38 18.36 -0.81 18.39
C LEU A 38 18.18 0.70 18.59
N VAL A 39 17.32 1.11 19.53
CA VAL A 39 17.09 2.51 19.88
C VAL A 39 18.39 3.18 20.30
N LYS A 40 19.21 2.51 21.12
CA LYS A 40 20.52 3.03 21.51
C LYS A 40 21.46 3.26 20.32
N LYS A 41 21.47 2.37 19.33
CA LYS A 41 22.37 2.43 18.16
C LYS A 41 21.89 3.40 17.09
N CYS A 42 20.59 3.43 16.79
CA CYS A 42 20.04 4.16 15.63
C CYS A 42 18.61 4.70 15.80
N GLY A 43 18.03 4.76 17.01
CA GLY A 43 16.64 5.26 17.20
C GLY A 43 16.52 6.37 18.25
N ILE A 44 15.27 6.73 18.56
CA ILE A 44 14.91 7.66 19.64
C ILE A 44 14.02 6.91 20.64
N ALA A 45 14.17 7.24 21.93
CA ALA A 45 13.32 6.67 22.98
C ALA A 45 11.84 6.97 22.72
N GLY A 46 10.96 5.97 22.92
CA GLY A 46 9.52 6.12 22.69
C GLY A 46 9.07 5.99 21.22
N SER A 47 9.95 6.19 20.23
CA SER A 47 9.59 6.03 18.81
C SER A 47 9.85 4.61 18.32
N ALA A 48 8.97 4.11 17.43
CA ALA A 48 9.19 2.86 16.69
C ALA A 48 10.04 3.07 15.43
N PHE A 49 10.29 4.32 15.05
CA PHE A 49 11.09 4.65 13.89
C PHE A 49 12.59 4.70 14.22
N VAL A 50 13.40 4.28 13.26
CA VAL A 50 14.86 4.31 13.32
C VAL A 50 15.44 5.25 12.27
N GLN A 51 16.72 5.57 12.41
CA GLN A 51 17.47 6.57 11.63
C GLN A 51 17.46 6.30 10.13
N ASN A 52 17.35 5.04 9.69
CA ASN A 52 17.22 4.73 8.26
C ASN A 52 15.79 4.90 7.71
N GLY A 53 14.87 5.44 8.53
CA GLY A 53 13.48 5.72 8.17
C GLY A 53 12.53 4.53 8.31
N ALA A 54 13.03 3.33 8.65
CA ALA A 54 12.22 2.14 8.91
C ALA A 54 11.44 2.25 10.23
N LYS A 55 10.43 1.41 10.39
CA LYS A 55 9.67 1.22 11.63
C LYS A 55 9.86 -0.21 12.14
N PHE A 56 10.18 -0.38 13.42
CA PHE A 56 10.30 -1.68 14.08
C PHE A 56 9.43 -1.73 15.33
N HIS A 57 8.46 -2.65 15.36
CA HIS A 57 7.55 -2.80 16.49
C HIS A 57 7.10 -4.24 16.73
N TYR A 58 6.40 -4.43 17.84
CA TYR A 58 5.68 -5.67 18.12
C TYR A 58 4.35 -5.61 17.38
N ASP A 59 3.99 -6.70 16.71
CA ASP A 59 2.70 -6.86 16.03
C ASP A 59 2.13 -8.25 16.33
N VAL A 60 1.11 -8.30 17.18
CA VAL A 60 0.31 -9.50 17.52
C VAL A 60 1.12 -10.82 17.53
N GLY A 61 2.19 -10.86 18.33
CA GLY A 61 3.03 -12.06 18.51
C GLY A 61 4.29 -12.13 17.64
N HIS A 62 4.51 -11.18 16.74
CA HIS A 62 5.65 -11.12 15.83
C HIS A 62 6.47 -9.85 16.06
N ALA A 63 7.72 -9.90 15.60
CA ALA A 63 8.51 -8.70 15.38
C ALA A 63 8.24 -8.21 13.96
N GLU A 64 7.66 -7.02 13.79
CA GLU A 64 7.45 -6.45 12.46
C GLU A 64 8.53 -5.42 12.14
N TRP A 65 9.11 -5.56 10.95
CA TRP A 65 9.96 -4.54 10.35
C TRP A 65 9.32 -3.98 9.09
N SER A 66 8.87 -2.73 9.14
CA SER A 66 8.32 -1.99 8.01
C SER A 66 9.43 -1.14 7.38
N LEU A 67 9.74 -1.38 6.10
CA LEU A 67 10.80 -0.69 5.38
C LEU A 67 10.46 0.80 5.16
N PRO A 68 11.47 1.68 5.08
CA PRO A 68 11.25 3.05 4.65
C PRO A 68 10.70 3.08 3.21
N GLU A 69 10.07 4.20 2.86
CA GLU A 69 9.62 4.47 1.50
C GLU A 69 10.80 4.46 0.53
N CYS A 70 10.82 3.53 -0.43
CA CYS A 70 11.88 3.37 -1.43
C CYS A 70 11.39 3.78 -2.82
N ARG A 71 12.23 4.42 -3.63
CA ARG A 71 11.85 4.90 -4.99
C ARG A 71 11.97 3.81 -6.05
N THR A 72 12.72 2.75 -5.75
CA THR A 72 12.91 1.61 -6.66
C THR A 72 12.80 0.26 -5.93
N ALA A 73 12.43 -0.78 -6.67
CA ALA A 73 12.42 -2.15 -6.16
C ALA A 73 13.80 -2.64 -5.67
N ARG A 74 14.90 -2.17 -6.29
CA ARG A 74 16.26 -2.52 -5.87
C ARG A 74 16.60 -1.89 -4.51
N GLU A 75 16.20 -0.63 -4.31
CA GLU A 75 16.34 0.01 -3.00
C GLU A 75 15.53 -0.73 -1.94
N ALA A 76 14.28 -1.09 -2.22
CA ALA A 76 13.48 -1.88 -1.29
C ALA A 76 14.14 -3.23 -0.95
N ALA A 77 14.70 -3.95 -1.93
CA ALA A 77 15.47 -5.17 -1.69
C ALA A 77 16.74 -4.93 -0.84
N ARG A 78 17.38 -3.77 -0.97
CA ARG A 78 18.52 -3.36 -0.14
C ARG A 78 18.11 -3.13 1.30
N TYR A 79 17.04 -2.38 1.54
CA TYR A 79 16.52 -2.14 2.90
C TYR A 79 15.96 -3.42 3.54
N ASP A 80 15.40 -4.33 2.74
CA ASP A 80 14.99 -5.67 3.16
C ASP A 80 16.17 -6.48 3.72
N LYS A 81 17.31 -6.48 3.03
CA LYS A 81 18.54 -7.11 3.55
C LYS A 81 19.11 -6.37 4.76
N ALA A 82 19.00 -5.05 4.81
CA ALA A 82 19.46 -4.26 5.95
C ALA A 82 18.67 -4.56 7.23
N ALA A 83 17.37 -4.82 7.12
CA ALA A 83 16.53 -5.28 8.24
C ALA A 83 17.04 -6.62 8.81
N ASP A 84 17.30 -7.60 7.92
CA ASP A 84 17.83 -8.91 8.31
C ASP A 84 19.19 -8.76 9.04
N ARG A 85 20.07 -7.89 8.53
CA ARG A 85 21.38 -7.60 9.15
C ARG A 85 21.24 -6.93 10.51
N TRP A 86 20.31 -5.98 10.67
CA TRP A 86 20.02 -5.36 11.97
C TRP A 86 19.57 -6.40 12.98
N LEU A 87 18.58 -7.22 12.64
CA LEU A 87 18.08 -8.25 13.55
C LEU A 87 19.20 -9.21 13.96
N ALA A 88 20.05 -9.64 13.02
CA ALA A 88 21.20 -10.49 13.33
C ALA A 88 22.21 -9.82 14.28
N GLU A 89 22.51 -8.53 14.08
CA GLU A 89 23.43 -7.73 14.91
C GLU A 89 22.89 -7.50 16.34
N LEU A 90 21.58 -7.49 16.53
CA LEU A 90 20.94 -7.25 17.83
C LEU A 90 20.84 -8.52 18.69
N ILE A 91 20.89 -9.71 18.08
CA ILE A 91 20.71 -11.00 18.78
C ILE A 91 21.63 -11.13 20.02
N PRO A 92 22.94 -10.86 19.98
CA PRO A 92 23.80 -11.09 21.15
C PRO A 92 23.43 -10.23 22.37
N GLU A 93 23.05 -8.97 22.13
CA GLU A 93 22.61 -8.06 23.21
C GLU A 93 21.23 -8.44 23.74
N ALA A 94 20.31 -8.82 22.85
CA ALA A 94 18.98 -9.30 23.24
C ALA A 94 19.04 -10.63 24.02
N GLU A 95 19.88 -11.59 23.61
CA GLU A 95 20.11 -12.84 24.35
C GLU A 95 20.59 -12.56 25.77
N LYS A 96 21.54 -11.63 25.94
CA LYS A 96 22.04 -11.24 27.26
C LYS A 96 20.94 -10.62 28.12
N GLU A 97 20.11 -9.77 27.54
CA GLU A 97 19.00 -9.13 28.24
C GLU A 97 17.93 -10.13 28.67
N LEU A 98 17.45 -10.98 27.74
CA LEU A 98 16.40 -11.98 28.00
C LEU A 98 16.85 -13.03 29.02
N SER A 99 18.14 -13.32 29.06
CA SER A 99 18.75 -14.23 30.03
C SER A 99 18.83 -13.66 31.44
N GLY A 100 18.86 -12.34 31.60
CA GLY A 100 19.01 -11.67 32.90
C GLY A 100 20.22 -12.19 33.69
N SER A 101 20.01 -12.60 34.95
CA SER A 101 21.01 -13.28 35.79
C SER A 101 21.02 -14.81 35.63
N GLY A 102 20.24 -15.34 34.69
CA GLY A 102 20.10 -16.77 34.41
C GLY A 102 21.24 -17.35 33.57
N LYS A 103 21.14 -18.64 33.25
CA LYS A 103 22.19 -19.41 32.54
C LYS A 103 22.29 -19.14 31.03
N GLY A 104 21.83 -17.99 30.52
CA GLY A 104 21.84 -17.74 29.09
C GLY A 104 20.65 -18.37 28.34
N GLY A 105 20.60 -18.16 27.03
CA GLY A 105 19.62 -18.74 26.12
C GLY A 105 19.93 -18.36 24.69
N LYS A 106 19.15 -18.92 23.75
CA LYS A 106 19.32 -18.71 22.31
C LYS A 106 18.09 -18.14 21.66
N LEU A 107 18.28 -17.03 20.95
CA LEU A 107 17.23 -16.36 20.20
C LEU A 107 17.24 -16.87 18.75
N LEU A 108 16.07 -17.26 18.26
CA LEU A 108 15.82 -17.62 16.88
C LEU A 108 14.90 -16.56 16.27
N ILE A 109 15.30 -15.98 15.14
CA ILE A 109 14.50 -15.04 14.36
C ILE A 109 14.41 -15.59 12.93
N VAL A 110 13.20 -15.83 12.46
CA VAL A 110 12.93 -16.53 11.20
C VAL A 110 12.13 -15.63 10.27
N LYS A 111 12.67 -15.42 9.07
CA LYS A 111 12.03 -14.65 7.99
C LYS A 111 11.28 -15.60 7.05
N ASN A 112 10.09 -16.01 7.46
CA ASN A 112 9.24 -16.91 6.68
C ASN A 112 7.78 -16.50 6.86
N ASN A 113 6.83 -17.39 6.53
CA ASN A 113 5.40 -17.07 6.61
C ASN A 113 4.56 -18.12 7.35
N VAL A 114 5.16 -19.22 7.80
CA VAL A 114 4.43 -20.35 8.38
C VAL A 114 5.25 -20.97 9.51
N ASP A 115 4.67 -21.10 10.70
CA ASP A 115 5.31 -21.78 11.82
C ASP A 115 5.11 -23.31 11.77
N ALA A 116 5.72 -24.03 12.71
CA ALA A 116 5.53 -25.47 12.84
C ALA A 116 4.11 -25.87 13.30
N GLY A 117 3.32 -24.93 13.85
CA GLY A 117 1.94 -25.14 14.28
C GLY A 117 0.92 -24.98 13.15
N GLY A 118 1.33 -24.46 11.98
CA GLY A 118 0.43 -24.15 10.88
C GLY A 118 -0.22 -22.77 10.99
N HIS A 119 0.27 -21.89 11.85
CA HIS A 119 -0.08 -20.47 11.82
C HIS A 119 0.69 -19.79 10.70
N THR A 120 0.11 -18.71 10.14
CA THR A 120 0.73 -17.96 9.05
C THR A 120 0.71 -16.46 9.30
N TYR A 121 1.81 -15.81 8.92
CA TYR A 121 2.12 -14.40 9.12
C TYR A 121 2.65 -13.76 7.83
N GLY A 122 2.69 -12.43 7.82
CA GLY A 122 2.77 -11.59 6.63
C GLY A 122 4.17 -11.22 6.13
N CYS A 123 4.31 -11.13 4.81
CA CYS A 123 5.26 -10.23 4.15
C CYS A 123 4.46 -9.36 3.19
N HIS A 124 4.06 -8.17 3.63
CA HIS A 124 3.14 -7.32 2.90
C HIS A 124 3.90 -6.39 1.96
N GLU A 125 3.41 -6.27 0.73
CA GLU A 125 3.97 -5.39 -0.28
C GLU A 125 3.11 -4.13 -0.39
N ASN A 126 3.76 -2.97 -0.29
CA ASN A 126 3.12 -1.66 -0.36
C ASN A 126 3.59 -0.92 -1.61
N TYR A 127 2.63 -0.49 -2.42
CA TYR A 127 2.90 0.31 -3.62
C TYR A 127 2.06 1.59 -3.61
N LEU A 128 2.72 2.74 -3.77
CA LEU A 128 2.01 3.98 -4.06
C LEU A 128 1.49 3.93 -5.50
N THR A 129 0.17 3.96 -5.66
CA THR A 129 -0.53 3.99 -6.95
C THR A 129 -1.35 5.27 -7.04
N GLU A 130 -1.69 5.73 -8.24
CA GLU A 130 -2.60 6.86 -8.38
C GLU A 130 -4.05 6.43 -8.07
N CYS A 131 -4.82 7.22 -7.30
CA CYS A 131 -6.23 6.96 -6.99
C CYS A 131 -7.13 7.24 -8.19
N GLU A 132 -6.88 8.34 -8.87
CA GLU A 132 -7.61 8.70 -10.06
C GLU A 132 -6.60 9.32 -11.00
N THR A 133 -6.53 8.74 -12.19
CA THR A 133 -6.10 9.54 -13.32
C THR A 133 -7.31 10.40 -13.74
N SER A 134 -7.07 11.46 -14.49
CA SER A 134 -8.16 12.27 -15.08
C SER A 134 -9.09 11.47 -16.00
N TRP A 135 -8.87 10.16 -16.20
CA TRP A 135 -9.67 9.25 -17.02
C TRP A 135 -10.24 7.97 -16.34
N LEU A 136 -10.06 7.77 -15.04
CA LEU A 136 -10.45 6.54 -14.34
C LEU A 136 -11.02 6.87 -12.96
N SER A 137 -12.29 6.52 -12.70
CA SER A 137 -12.82 6.62 -11.35
C SER A 137 -12.13 5.60 -10.45
N ARG A 138 -12.23 5.85 -9.15
CA ARG A 138 -11.72 4.96 -8.12
C ARG A 138 -12.11 3.50 -8.30
N GLU A 139 -13.38 3.26 -8.59
CA GLU A 139 -13.94 1.91 -8.71
C GLU A 139 -13.44 1.20 -9.98
N GLU A 140 -13.33 1.90 -11.10
CA GLU A 140 -12.89 1.29 -12.36
C GLU A 140 -11.41 0.95 -12.31
N GLN A 141 -10.59 1.80 -11.71
CA GLN A 141 -9.18 1.51 -11.54
C GLN A 141 -8.98 0.30 -10.63
N LEU A 142 -9.82 0.14 -9.59
CA LEU A 142 -9.79 -1.06 -8.77
C LEU A 142 -10.19 -2.31 -9.56
N ARG A 143 -11.26 -2.24 -10.35
CA ARG A 143 -11.70 -3.35 -11.21
C ARG A 143 -10.61 -3.77 -12.21
N LEU A 144 -9.93 -2.82 -12.83
CA LEU A 144 -8.82 -3.11 -13.75
C LEU A 144 -7.62 -3.70 -13.01
N THR A 145 -7.25 -3.11 -11.87
CA THR A 145 -6.20 -3.61 -10.99
C THR A 145 -6.46 -5.07 -10.62
N VAL A 146 -7.63 -5.41 -10.08
CA VAL A 146 -7.98 -6.80 -9.75
C VAL A 146 -7.92 -7.72 -10.98
N ARG A 147 -8.50 -7.29 -12.11
CA ARG A 147 -8.55 -8.07 -13.36
C ARG A 147 -7.14 -8.39 -13.89
N TYR A 148 -6.23 -7.43 -13.90
CA TYR A 148 -4.89 -7.60 -14.46
C TYR A 148 -3.90 -8.20 -13.47
N LEU A 149 -4.12 -8.04 -12.17
CA LEU A 149 -3.19 -8.53 -11.16
C LEU A 149 -3.42 -9.98 -10.77
N ILE A 150 -4.67 -10.47 -10.67
CA ILE A 150 -4.91 -11.83 -10.14
C ILE A 150 -4.12 -12.91 -10.89
N PRO A 151 -4.17 -13.03 -12.23
CA PRO A 151 -3.44 -14.09 -12.93
C PRO A 151 -1.92 -13.96 -12.75
N PHE A 152 -1.40 -12.73 -12.68
CA PHE A 152 0.00 -12.46 -12.41
C PHE A 152 0.41 -12.85 -10.98
N LEU A 153 -0.34 -12.39 -9.97
CA LEU A 153 -0.10 -12.67 -8.55
C LEU A 153 -0.15 -14.16 -8.23
N VAL A 154 -1.08 -14.89 -8.85
CA VAL A 154 -1.17 -16.35 -8.72
C VAL A 154 0.04 -17.07 -9.31
N THR A 155 0.60 -16.56 -10.41
CA THR A 155 1.65 -17.25 -11.16
C THR A 155 3.06 -16.76 -10.84
N ARG A 156 3.23 -15.56 -10.25
CA ARG A 156 4.55 -15.00 -9.89
C ARG A 156 5.30 -15.82 -8.84
N GLN A 157 4.57 -16.64 -8.07
CA GLN A 157 5.15 -17.55 -7.07
C GLN A 157 6.26 -18.43 -7.66
N VAL A 158 6.24 -18.74 -8.96
CA VAL A 158 7.30 -19.54 -9.61
C VAL A 158 8.69 -18.91 -9.51
N PHE A 159 8.80 -17.58 -9.40
CA PHE A 159 10.09 -16.89 -9.24
C PHE A 159 10.26 -16.16 -7.91
N CYS A 160 9.21 -16.02 -7.10
CA CYS A 160 9.28 -15.35 -5.80
C CYS A 160 8.79 -16.19 -4.61
N GLY A 161 8.43 -17.46 -4.81
CA GLY A 161 8.09 -18.38 -3.72
C GLY A 161 9.31 -18.72 -2.86
N ALA A 162 9.09 -18.88 -1.55
CA ALA A 162 10.13 -19.17 -0.57
C ALA A 162 10.32 -20.68 -0.30
N GLY A 163 9.43 -21.51 -0.80
CA GLY A 163 9.44 -22.96 -0.63
C GLY A 163 8.99 -23.42 0.76
N ARG A 164 8.32 -24.57 0.83
CA ARG A 164 7.91 -25.19 2.10
C ARG A 164 8.00 -26.71 2.02
N ALA A 165 8.44 -27.33 3.12
CA ALA A 165 8.38 -28.77 3.30
C ALA A 165 7.02 -29.15 3.92
N GLY A 166 6.11 -29.66 3.09
CA GLY A 166 4.72 -29.95 3.46
C GLY A 166 3.74 -29.13 2.63
N CYS A 167 2.64 -29.75 2.26
CA CYS A 167 1.51 -29.20 1.53
C CYS A 167 0.26 -29.28 2.42
N GLY A 168 -0.60 -28.28 2.33
CA GLY A 168 -1.80 -28.11 3.16
C GLY A 168 -1.61 -27.10 4.29
N ALA A 169 -2.73 -26.70 4.90
CA ALA A 169 -2.71 -25.80 6.04
C ALA A 169 -2.11 -26.49 7.27
N ARG A 170 -2.23 -27.83 7.35
CA ARG A 170 -1.67 -28.65 8.42
C ARG A 170 -0.54 -29.53 7.90
N LEU A 171 0.48 -29.75 8.73
CA LEU A 171 1.61 -30.63 8.38
C LEU A 171 1.19 -32.09 8.14
N GLU A 172 0.01 -32.48 8.60
CA GLU A 172 -0.57 -33.82 8.47
C GLU A 172 -1.18 -34.10 7.08
N ASP A 173 -1.45 -33.06 6.28
CA ASP A 173 -2.22 -33.19 5.04
C ASP A 173 -1.44 -33.98 3.95
N GLN A 174 -0.38 -33.39 3.40
CA GLN A 174 0.49 -34.05 2.42
C GLN A 174 1.94 -33.63 2.64
N PHE A 175 2.88 -34.57 2.61
CA PHE A 175 4.30 -34.26 2.76
C PHE A 175 5.04 -34.31 1.42
N ALA A 176 5.05 -33.17 0.74
CA ALA A 176 5.83 -32.91 -0.46
C ALA A 176 6.42 -31.49 -0.38
N PHE A 177 7.35 -31.17 -1.29
CA PHE A 177 7.86 -29.81 -1.43
C PHE A 177 6.87 -28.97 -2.24
N GLN A 178 6.54 -27.77 -1.76
CA GLN A 178 5.77 -26.78 -2.52
C GLN A 178 6.55 -25.47 -2.70
N ILE A 179 6.25 -24.74 -3.78
CA ILE A 179 6.92 -23.50 -4.20
C ILE A 179 6.66 -22.36 -3.22
N MET A 180 5.43 -22.22 -2.73
CA MET A 180 4.98 -21.07 -1.95
C MET A 180 4.52 -21.49 -0.56
N GLN A 181 4.85 -20.71 0.47
CA GLN A 181 4.45 -21.02 1.84
C GLN A 181 2.98 -20.66 2.10
N ARG A 182 2.54 -19.54 1.52
CA ARG A 182 1.22 -18.93 1.76
C ARG A 182 0.06 -19.54 0.97
N ALA A 183 0.34 -20.28 -0.11
CA ALA A 183 -0.70 -20.70 -1.08
C ALA A 183 -1.86 -21.49 -0.46
N ASP A 184 -1.58 -22.38 0.49
CA ASP A 184 -2.61 -23.22 1.14
C ASP A 184 -3.49 -22.45 2.15
N PHE A 185 -3.10 -21.23 2.54
CA PHE A 185 -3.81 -20.40 3.51
C PHE A 185 -4.72 -19.36 2.86
N ILE A 186 -4.65 -19.21 1.54
CA ILE A 186 -5.51 -18.29 0.78
C ILE A 186 -6.84 -18.97 0.50
N GLU A 187 -7.93 -18.28 0.80
CA GLU A 187 -9.30 -18.80 0.75
C GLU A 187 -10.11 -18.16 -0.38
N GLU A 188 -9.80 -16.90 -0.71
CA GLU A 188 -10.57 -16.10 -1.66
C GLU A 188 -9.70 -15.38 -2.68
N ALA A 189 -10.30 -14.94 -3.79
CA ALA A 189 -9.58 -14.14 -4.80
C ALA A 189 -9.50 -12.66 -4.41
N VAL A 190 -10.55 -12.11 -3.81
CA VAL A 190 -10.63 -10.69 -3.43
C VAL A 190 -11.36 -10.55 -2.09
N SER A 191 -10.77 -9.84 -1.13
CA SER A 191 -11.40 -9.55 0.18
C SER A 191 -11.28 -8.06 0.53
N LYS A 192 -12.25 -7.57 1.31
CA LYS A 192 -12.21 -6.23 1.94
C LYS A 192 -11.52 -6.24 3.30
N ASN A 193 -11.31 -7.40 3.92
CA ASN A 193 -10.71 -7.51 5.24
C ASN A 193 -9.27 -8.02 5.10
N THR A 194 -8.33 -7.42 5.83
CA THR A 194 -6.92 -7.86 5.87
C THR A 194 -6.63 -8.89 6.96
N GLN A 195 -7.52 -9.02 7.95
CA GLN A 195 -7.37 -9.88 9.12
C GLN A 195 -8.21 -11.17 9.00
N ASP A 196 -9.42 -11.10 8.43
CA ASP A 196 -10.29 -12.28 8.18
C ASP A 196 -10.54 -12.51 6.68
N GLY A 197 -10.49 -13.78 6.24
CA GLY A 197 -10.65 -14.15 4.83
C GLY A 197 -9.44 -13.76 3.99
N ARG A 198 -8.37 -14.56 4.06
CA ARG A 198 -7.11 -14.29 3.34
C ARG A 198 -7.33 -14.39 1.84
N ALA A 199 -7.19 -13.27 1.15
CA ALA A 199 -7.39 -13.19 -0.30
C ALA A 199 -6.10 -12.95 -1.10
N ILE A 200 -6.15 -13.25 -2.40
CA ILE A 200 -5.10 -12.92 -3.36
C ILE A 200 -4.90 -11.40 -3.46
N VAL A 201 -6.00 -10.64 -3.47
CA VAL A 201 -6.00 -9.17 -3.46
C VAL A 201 -6.89 -8.66 -2.33
N ASN A 202 -6.32 -7.82 -1.47
CA ASN A 202 -7.09 -7.12 -0.44
C ASN A 202 -7.35 -5.68 -0.85
N ILE A 203 -8.57 -5.22 -0.64
CA ILE A 203 -9.02 -3.86 -1.00
C ILE A 203 -9.38 -3.02 0.23
N GLY A 204 -9.14 -3.54 1.44
CA GLY A 204 -9.53 -2.92 2.72
C GLY A 204 -8.74 -1.68 3.10
N ARG A 205 -7.42 -1.68 2.91
CA ARG A 205 -6.53 -0.56 3.28
C ARG A 205 -6.43 0.53 2.22
N GLU A 206 -7.34 0.57 1.24
CA GLU A 206 -7.35 1.60 0.21
C GLU A 206 -7.68 3.01 0.74
N THR A 207 -8.20 3.13 1.97
CA THR A 207 -8.53 4.40 2.62
C THR A 207 -7.37 4.99 3.42
N GLU A 208 -6.25 4.28 3.55
CA GLU A 208 -5.04 4.71 4.27
C GLU A 208 -3.87 4.91 3.28
N PRO A 209 -3.89 5.94 2.42
CA PRO A 209 -2.86 6.14 1.41
C PRO A 209 -1.50 6.50 2.03
N LEU A 210 -1.50 7.01 3.27
CA LEU A 210 -0.34 7.60 3.94
C LEU A 210 0.38 8.60 3.03
N ALA A 211 -0.38 9.32 2.21
CA ALA A 211 0.07 10.24 1.19
C ALA A 211 -1.02 11.29 0.95
N SER A 212 -0.62 12.55 0.84
CA SER A 212 -1.50 13.64 0.43
C SER A 212 -1.82 13.57 -1.07
N GLY A 213 -2.99 14.05 -1.46
CA GLY A 213 -3.42 14.10 -2.86
C GLY A 213 -4.13 12.82 -3.32
N ASN A 214 -4.18 12.61 -4.63
CA ASN A 214 -4.98 11.55 -5.23
C ASN A 214 -4.17 10.25 -5.41
N CYS A 215 -3.70 9.69 -4.30
CA CYS A 215 -2.89 8.47 -4.29
C CYS A 215 -3.55 7.36 -3.46
N ARG A 216 -3.18 6.10 -3.73
CA ARG A 216 -3.51 4.91 -2.92
C ARG A 216 -2.27 4.18 -2.51
N ARG A 217 -2.36 3.54 -1.35
CA ARG A 217 -1.48 2.44 -0.97
C ARG A 217 -2.12 1.13 -1.40
N LEU A 218 -1.62 0.54 -2.48
CA LEU A 218 -1.96 -0.85 -2.80
C LEU A 218 -1.19 -1.75 -1.85
N HIS A 219 -1.93 -2.47 -1.00
CA HIS A 219 -1.40 -3.33 0.05
C HIS A 219 -1.68 -4.79 -0.28
N LEU A 220 -0.64 -5.56 -0.62
CA LEU A 220 -0.74 -6.96 -1.02
C LEU A 220 -0.16 -7.87 0.05
N ILE A 221 -0.93 -8.89 0.48
CA ILE A 221 -0.55 -9.79 1.58
C ILE A 221 -0.19 -11.22 1.13
N LEU A 222 -0.15 -11.43 -0.20
CA LEU A 222 -0.01 -12.76 -0.78
C LEU A 222 1.44 -13.27 -0.71
N GLY A 223 2.42 -12.41 -0.99
CA GLY A 223 3.80 -12.80 -1.22
C GLY A 223 4.47 -13.49 -0.03
N ASP A 224 5.38 -14.42 -0.32
CA ASP A 224 6.25 -15.00 0.70
C ASP A 224 7.37 -13.99 1.08
N ALA A 225 7.89 -14.10 2.31
CA ALA A 225 9.12 -13.45 2.73
C ALA A 225 10.33 -14.12 2.05
N ASN A 226 11.24 -13.32 1.49
CA ASN A 226 12.35 -13.81 0.68
C ASN A 226 13.72 -13.61 1.35
N MET A 227 14.56 -14.65 1.34
CA MET A 227 15.94 -14.56 1.80
C MET A 227 16.86 -14.03 0.69
N ALA A 228 16.59 -14.39 -0.57
CA ALA A 228 17.31 -13.89 -1.73
C ALA A 228 16.90 -12.46 -2.12
N SER A 229 17.86 -11.54 -2.18
CA SER A 229 17.66 -10.15 -2.64
C SER A 229 17.10 -10.10 -4.08
N TRP A 230 17.55 -11.02 -4.94
CA TRP A 230 17.07 -11.17 -6.31
C TRP A 230 15.58 -11.48 -6.37
N ALA A 231 15.09 -12.41 -5.54
CA ALA A 231 13.67 -12.76 -5.47
C ALA A 231 12.83 -11.56 -5.00
N THR A 232 13.28 -10.84 -3.97
CA THR A 232 12.64 -9.60 -3.49
C THR A 232 12.58 -8.54 -4.60
N TRP A 233 13.68 -8.29 -5.29
CA TRP A 233 13.75 -7.31 -6.38
C TRP A 233 12.86 -7.68 -7.56
N LEU A 234 12.87 -8.93 -7.99
CA LEU A 234 12.05 -9.40 -9.10
C LEU A 234 10.57 -9.33 -8.74
N LYS A 235 10.19 -9.75 -7.51
CA LYS A 235 8.83 -9.66 -6.97
C LYS A 235 8.30 -8.22 -6.98
N LEU A 236 9.06 -7.29 -6.41
CA LEU A 236 8.67 -5.88 -6.31
C LEU A 236 8.71 -5.17 -7.66
N GLY A 237 9.76 -5.41 -8.44
CA GLY A 237 10.01 -4.73 -9.71
C GLY A 237 8.98 -5.10 -10.77
N THR A 238 8.72 -6.39 -10.97
CA THR A 238 7.73 -6.85 -11.96
C THR A 238 6.34 -6.33 -11.61
N MET A 239 5.96 -6.37 -10.33
CA MET A 239 4.71 -5.79 -9.85
C MET A 239 4.63 -4.27 -10.11
N GLY A 240 5.69 -3.52 -9.80
CA GLY A 240 5.76 -2.08 -10.08
C GLY A 240 5.61 -1.73 -11.57
N LEU A 241 6.19 -2.54 -12.46
CA LEU A 241 6.03 -2.41 -13.90
C LEU A 241 4.58 -2.66 -14.34
N LEU A 242 3.96 -3.72 -13.81
CA LEU A 242 2.57 -4.05 -14.12
C LEU A 242 1.61 -2.96 -13.63
N LEU A 243 1.84 -2.39 -12.44
CA LEU A 243 1.05 -1.27 -11.94
C LEU A 243 1.15 -0.05 -12.87
N GLN A 244 2.36 0.28 -13.33
CA GLN A 244 2.55 1.33 -14.31
C GLN A 244 1.76 1.04 -15.61
N MET A 245 1.79 -0.21 -16.09
CA MET A 245 1.00 -0.62 -17.26
C MET A 245 -0.52 -0.51 -17.01
N VAL A 246 -1.01 -0.75 -15.79
CA VAL A 246 -2.44 -0.58 -15.46
C VAL A 246 -2.79 0.91 -15.50
N GLU A 247 -1.99 1.74 -14.83
CA GLU A 247 -2.19 3.20 -14.74
C GLU A 247 -2.16 3.88 -16.12
N GLU A 248 -1.28 3.43 -17.00
CA GLU A 248 -1.14 3.95 -18.36
C GLU A 248 -1.99 3.22 -19.42
N LEU A 249 -2.82 2.25 -19.00
CA LEU A 249 -3.68 1.44 -19.86
C LEU A 249 -2.90 0.74 -20.99
N GLY A 250 -1.69 0.31 -20.67
CA GLY A 250 -0.73 -0.35 -21.55
C GLY A 250 -0.97 -1.85 -21.73
N PHE A 251 -2.01 -2.43 -21.13
CA PHE A 251 -2.34 -3.84 -21.28
C PHE A 251 -3.20 -4.12 -22.52
N GLY A 252 -2.84 -5.18 -23.23
CA GLY A 252 -3.72 -5.90 -24.15
C GLY A 252 -4.60 -6.94 -23.44
N GLU A 253 -4.98 -7.98 -24.17
CA GLU A 253 -5.72 -9.12 -23.63
C GLU A 253 -4.77 -10.07 -22.89
N ILE A 254 -5.17 -10.47 -21.68
CA ILE A 254 -4.46 -11.42 -20.83
C ILE A 254 -5.32 -12.66 -20.53
N PRO A 255 -4.72 -13.82 -20.21
CA PRO A 255 -5.46 -14.98 -19.77
C PRO A 255 -6.09 -14.75 -18.39
N HIS A 256 -7.37 -15.15 -18.25
CA HIS A 256 -8.09 -15.11 -16.97
C HIS A 256 -8.22 -16.52 -16.40
N LEU A 257 -7.89 -16.70 -15.13
CA LEU A 257 -8.00 -17.98 -14.44
C LEU A 257 -9.48 -18.35 -14.21
N ALA A 258 -9.82 -19.62 -14.43
CA ALA A 258 -11.16 -20.13 -14.16
C ALA A 258 -11.45 -20.14 -12.66
N ASP A 259 -10.48 -20.58 -11.86
CA ASP A 259 -10.49 -20.56 -10.40
C ASP A 259 -9.10 -20.10 -9.91
N PRO A 260 -8.95 -18.83 -9.47
CA PRO A 260 -7.67 -18.32 -9.02
C PRO A 260 -7.08 -19.00 -7.78
N VAL A 261 -7.93 -19.39 -6.82
CA VAL A 261 -7.48 -19.98 -5.54
C VAL A 261 -7.01 -21.41 -5.76
N GLU A 262 -7.78 -22.19 -6.53
CA GLU A 262 -7.35 -23.54 -6.90
C GLU A 262 -6.10 -23.50 -7.79
N ALA A 263 -6.02 -22.56 -8.73
CA ALA A 263 -4.82 -22.38 -9.54
C ALA A 263 -3.58 -22.07 -8.68
N LEU A 264 -3.71 -21.18 -7.68
CA LEU A 264 -2.63 -20.84 -6.75
C LEU A 264 -2.08 -22.07 -6.03
N ARG A 265 -2.96 -22.88 -5.43
CA ARG A 265 -2.58 -24.10 -4.70
C ARG A 265 -1.97 -25.14 -5.63
N ARG A 266 -2.60 -25.35 -6.80
CA ARG A 266 -2.15 -26.34 -7.79
C ARG A 266 -0.76 -26.01 -8.35
N ILE A 267 -0.49 -24.74 -8.63
CA ILE A 267 0.85 -24.27 -9.06
C ILE A 267 1.86 -24.45 -7.92
N SER A 268 1.53 -24.06 -6.69
CA SER A 268 2.45 -24.17 -5.55
C SER A 268 2.93 -25.61 -5.35
N ARG A 269 2.03 -26.58 -5.47
CA ARG A 269 2.31 -28.01 -5.23
C ARG A 269 3.16 -28.68 -6.31
N ASP A 270 3.43 -28.01 -7.44
CA ASP A 270 4.25 -28.55 -8.52
C ASP A 270 5.56 -27.76 -8.70
N PRO A 271 6.65 -28.15 -8.00
CA PRO A 271 7.96 -27.51 -8.13
C PRO A 271 8.63 -27.76 -9.49
N THR A 272 8.01 -28.49 -10.42
CA THR A 272 8.50 -28.57 -11.81
C THR A 272 8.04 -27.38 -12.66
N CYS A 273 7.08 -26.58 -12.17
CA CYS A 273 6.44 -25.47 -12.88
C CYS A 273 5.73 -25.88 -14.19
N ARG A 274 5.41 -27.17 -14.38
CA ARG A 274 4.82 -27.70 -15.62
C ARG A 274 3.30 -27.85 -15.56
N THR A 275 2.73 -27.94 -14.36
CA THR A 275 1.30 -28.11 -14.17
C THR A 275 0.53 -26.97 -14.81
N THR A 276 -0.51 -27.36 -15.55
CA THR A 276 -1.43 -26.43 -16.20
C THR A 276 -2.63 -26.14 -15.32
N VAL A 277 -3.15 -24.92 -15.46
CA VAL A 277 -4.39 -24.45 -14.82
C VAL A 277 -5.40 -24.04 -15.88
N ARG A 278 -6.68 -24.20 -15.57
CA ARG A 278 -7.77 -23.90 -16.48
C ARG A 278 -8.02 -22.40 -16.55
N LEU A 279 -8.15 -21.88 -17.77
CA LEU A 279 -8.53 -20.50 -18.06
C LEU A 279 -10.03 -20.37 -18.28
N ARG A 280 -10.61 -19.18 -18.07
CA ARG A 280 -12.03 -18.88 -18.38
C ARG A 280 -12.37 -19.09 -19.86
N SER A 281 -11.37 -19.04 -20.74
CA SER A 281 -11.53 -19.36 -22.16
C SER A 281 -11.73 -20.86 -22.45
N GLY A 282 -11.57 -21.73 -21.45
CA GLY A 282 -11.59 -23.18 -21.59
C GLY A 282 -10.24 -23.79 -21.99
N LYS A 283 -9.23 -22.96 -22.32
CA LYS A 283 -7.86 -23.40 -22.55
C LYS A 283 -7.16 -23.73 -21.22
N GLU A 284 -6.03 -24.41 -21.31
CA GLU A 284 -5.11 -24.62 -20.20
C GLU A 284 -3.78 -23.91 -20.47
N ALA A 285 -3.11 -23.44 -19.41
CA ALA A 285 -1.80 -22.83 -19.48
C ALA A 285 -1.02 -23.11 -18.19
N SER A 286 0.30 -23.29 -18.29
CA SER A 286 1.17 -23.35 -17.11
C SER A 286 1.39 -21.96 -16.51
N ALA A 287 1.91 -21.91 -15.28
CA ALA A 287 2.33 -20.64 -14.67
C ALA A 287 3.41 -19.94 -15.50
N LEU A 288 4.34 -20.69 -16.11
CA LEU A 288 5.38 -20.15 -16.98
C LEU A 288 4.78 -19.55 -18.27
N ASP A 289 3.77 -20.20 -18.87
CA ASP A 289 3.09 -19.68 -20.06
C ASP A 289 2.39 -18.34 -19.77
N ILE A 290 1.68 -18.26 -18.63
CA ILE A 290 1.00 -17.04 -18.21
C ILE A 290 2.02 -15.93 -17.96
N GLN A 291 3.11 -16.22 -17.24
CA GLN A 291 4.18 -15.25 -16.97
C GLN A 291 4.88 -14.77 -18.24
N ARG A 292 5.10 -15.64 -19.23
CA ARG A 292 5.62 -15.23 -20.56
C ARG A 292 4.67 -14.27 -21.27
N ILE A 293 3.36 -14.48 -21.20
CA ILE A 293 2.38 -13.54 -21.77
C ILE A 293 2.51 -12.17 -21.10
N TYR A 294 2.64 -12.11 -19.77
CA TYR A 294 2.85 -10.83 -19.09
C TYR A 294 4.18 -10.16 -19.46
N LEU A 295 5.26 -10.94 -19.61
CA LEU A 295 6.55 -10.42 -20.08
C LEU A 295 6.45 -9.84 -21.49
N ASP A 296 5.73 -10.52 -22.40
CA ASP A 296 5.51 -10.04 -23.77
C ASP A 296 4.68 -8.75 -23.77
N GLN A 297 3.65 -8.65 -22.92
CA GLN A 297 2.89 -7.41 -22.72
C GLN A 297 3.78 -6.28 -22.19
N ALA A 298 4.67 -6.57 -21.23
CA ALA A 298 5.61 -5.59 -20.69
C ALA A 298 6.60 -5.10 -21.77
N ARG A 299 7.06 -5.98 -22.65
CA ARG A 299 7.93 -5.64 -23.80
C ARG A 299 7.23 -4.77 -24.82
N GLU A 300 6.00 -5.14 -25.17
CA GLU A 300 5.19 -4.36 -26.11
C GLU A 300 4.92 -2.95 -25.57
N TYR A 301 4.59 -2.86 -24.29
CA TYR A 301 4.45 -1.60 -23.58
C TYR A 301 5.76 -0.80 -23.58
N ALA A 302 6.90 -1.46 -23.31
CA ALA A 302 8.19 -0.80 -23.27
C ALA A 302 8.64 -0.22 -24.62
N GLY A 303 8.28 -0.87 -25.74
CA GLY A 303 8.54 -0.34 -27.08
C GLY A 303 7.74 0.92 -27.43
N LYS A 304 6.72 1.28 -26.64
CA LYS A 304 5.83 2.42 -26.89
C LYS A 304 6.00 3.56 -25.87
N ALA A 305 6.50 3.27 -24.67
CA ALA A 305 6.55 4.22 -23.56
C ALA A 305 7.96 4.74 -23.28
N VAL A 306 8.14 6.07 -23.33
CA VAL A 306 9.42 6.78 -23.14
C VAL A 306 10.12 6.42 -21.82
N HIS A 307 9.37 6.13 -20.75
CA HIS A 307 9.93 5.81 -19.44
C HIS A 307 10.14 4.32 -19.19
N ALA A 308 9.75 3.43 -20.11
CA ALA A 308 9.78 1.99 -19.89
C ALA A 308 11.11 1.33 -20.31
N GLU A 309 11.96 2.00 -21.09
CA GLU A 309 13.32 1.51 -21.43
C GLU A 309 14.16 1.21 -20.18
N ALA A 310 14.02 2.03 -19.13
CA ALA A 310 14.71 1.81 -17.86
C ALA A 310 14.27 0.52 -17.12
N ALA A 311 13.21 -0.17 -17.57
CA ALA A 311 12.81 -1.48 -17.07
C ALA A 311 13.46 -2.66 -17.81
N ALA A 312 14.30 -2.41 -18.84
CA ALA A 312 14.94 -3.47 -19.62
C ALA A 312 15.75 -4.48 -18.78
N PRO A 313 16.58 -4.07 -17.79
CA PRO A 313 17.31 -5.02 -16.95
C PRO A 313 16.39 -5.94 -16.14
N LEU A 314 15.26 -5.39 -15.66
CA LEU A 314 14.26 -6.16 -14.93
C LEU A 314 13.56 -7.18 -15.85
N MET A 315 13.17 -6.78 -17.07
CA MET A 315 12.55 -7.70 -18.03
C MET A 315 13.51 -8.80 -18.48
N GLN A 316 14.80 -8.49 -18.65
CA GLN A 316 15.82 -9.49 -18.96
C GLN A 316 16.04 -10.46 -17.79
N ALA A 317 16.06 -9.96 -16.55
CA ALA A 317 16.12 -10.78 -15.36
C ALA A 317 14.88 -11.68 -15.22
N TRP A 318 13.69 -11.16 -15.52
CA TRP A 318 12.45 -11.92 -15.52
C TRP A 318 12.49 -13.03 -16.58
N GLU A 319 12.84 -12.71 -17.82
CA GLU A 319 12.97 -13.69 -18.91
C GLU A 319 13.94 -14.81 -18.56
N SER A 320 15.18 -14.45 -18.20
CA SER A 320 16.22 -15.44 -17.87
C SER A 320 15.83 -16.31 -16.67
N THR A 321 15.06 -15.77 -15.72
CA THR A 321 14.51 -16.55 -14.61
C THR A 321 13.45 -17.54 -15.10
N LEU A 322 12.50 -17.11 -15.97
CA LEU A 322 11.49 -18.01 -16.55
C LEU A 322 12.11 -19.09 -17.45
N ASP A 323 13.14 -18.75 -18.21
CA ASP A 323 13.89 -19.70 -19.05
C ASP A 323 14.63 -20.73 -18.20
N ALA A 324 15.30 -20.31 -17.13
CA ALA A 324 15.96 -21.23 -16.21
C ALA A 324 14.95 -22.15 -15.52
N LEU A 325 13.81 -21.61 -15.05
CA LEU A 325 12.74 -22.42 -14.43
C LEU A 325 12.18 -23.50 -15.37
N GLY A 326 12.10 -23.23 -16.68
CA GLY A 326 11.62 -24.21 -17.66
C GLY A 326 12.63 -25.29 -18.04
N ASN A 327 13.93 -25.01 -17.90
CA ASN A 327 15.02 -25.81 -18.48
C ASN A 327 16.00 -26.35 -17.42
N ASP A 328 16.62 -25.47 -16.64
CA ASP A 328 17.59 -25.79 -15.59
C ASP A 328 17.35 -24.91 -14.34
N PRO A 329 16.39 -25.28 -13.47
CA PRO A 329 16.10 -24.51 -12.28
C PRO A 329 17.32 -24.35 -11.36
N ALA A 330 18.26 -25.30 -11.36
CA ALA A 330 19.44 -25.25 -10.49
C ALA A 330 20.35 -24.03 -10.76
N ALA A 331 20.28 -23.46 -11.97
CA ALA A 331 20.96 -22.21 -12.31
C ALA A 331 20.47 -20.99 -11.50
N LEU A 332 19.32 -21.10 -10.82
CA LEU A 332 18.75 -20.07 -9.95
C LEU A 332 19.10 -20.25 -8.47
N PHE A 333 20.01 -21.16 -8.15
CA PHE A 333 20.52 -21.32 -6.78
C PHE A 333 21.12 -20.00 -6.27
N GLY A 334 20.70 -19.54 -5.09
CA GLY A 334 21.04 -18.24 -4.51
C GLY A 334 20.24 -17.05 -5.06
N LYS A 335 19.42 -17.24 -6.11
CA LYS A 335 18.58 -16.19 -6.71
C LYS A 335 17.09 -16.37 -6.41
N VAL A 336 16.60 -17.60 -6.44
CA VAL A 336 15.21 -17.95 -6.13
C VAL A 336 15.19 -18.86 -4.90
N ASP A 337 14.43 -18.45 -3.87
CA ASP A 337 14.48 -19.09 -2.55
C ASP A 337 14.03 -20.55 -2.58
N TRP A 338 12.85 -20.83 -3.14
CA TRP A 338 12.34 -22.20 -3.19
C TRP A 338 13.25 -23.13 -3.98
N VAL A 339 13.87 -22.66 -5.07
CA VAL A 339 14.86 -23.43 -5.84
C VAL A 339 16.05 -23.78 -4.96
N THR A 340 16.64 -22.77 -4.32
CA THR A 340 17.81 -22.93 -3.46
C THR A 340 17.52 -23.91 -2.33
N LYS A 341 16.40 -23.73 -1.64
CA LYS A 341 15.94 -24.59 -0.56
C LYS A 341 15.71 -26.02 -1.04
N LYS A 342 15.00 -26.19 -2.17
CA LYS A 342 14.74 -27.51 -2.75
C LYS A 342 16.03 -28.23 -3.11
N CYS A 343 16.99 -27.55 -3.75
CA CYS A 343 18.30 -28.14 -4.06
C CYS A 343 19.03 -28.63 -2.80
N LEU A 344 18.97 -27.90 -1.68
CA LEU A 344 19.57 -28.33 -0.42
C LEU A 344 18.89 -29.57 0.15
N MET A 345 17.54 -29.59 0.14
CA MET A 345 16.74 -30.70 0.63
C MET A 345 16.86 -31.96 -0.23
N ASP A 346 16.81 -31.82 -1.56
CA ASP A 346 17.00 -32.92 -2.51
C ASP A 346 18.39 -33.56 -2.31
N ARG A 347 19.46 -32.76 -2.23
CA ARG A 347 20.81 -33.26 -1.94
C ARG A 347 20.91 -33.97 -0.59
N TYR A 348 20.18 -33.51 0.42
CA TYR A 348 20.11 -34.19 1.72
C TYR A 348 19.43 -35.56 1.59
N LEU A 349 18.31 -35.62 0.87
CA LEU A 349 17.55 -36.85 0.62
C LEU A 349 18.32 -37.87 -0.22
N GLU A 350 18.99 -37.42 -1.28
CA GLU A 350 19.87 -38.23 -2.14
C GLU A 350 20.96 -38.91 -1.32
N LYS A 351 21.64 -38.19 -0.42
CA LYS A 351 22.68 -38.75 0.46
C LYS A 351 22.15 -39.81 1.43
N ARG A 352 20.86 -39.76 1.75
CA ARG A 352 20.19 -40.72 2.64
C ARG A 352 19.49 -41.84 1.87
N SER A 353 19.48 -41.80 0.54
CA SER A 353 18.71 -42.71 -0.32
C SER A 353 17.22 -42.72 0.03
N VAL A 354 16.65 -41.56 0.36
CA VAL A 354 15.23 -41.37 0.70
C VAL A 354 14.59 -40.47 -0.37
N SER A 355 13.30 -40.66 -0.64
CA SER A 355 12.54 -39.83 -1.59
C SER A 355 11.46 -39.03 -0.88
N TRP A 356 11.02 -37.93 -1.51
CA TRP A 356 9.82 -37.19 -1.10
C TRP A 356 8.56 -38.07 -1.09
N GLY A 357 7.57 -37.67 -0.29
CA GLY A 357 6.26 -38.31 -0.21
C GLY A 357 5.96 -38.90 1.17
N GLU A 358 4.75 -39.45 1.33
CA GLU A 358 4.23 -39.93 2.62
C GLU A 358 5.09 -40.98 3.31
N GLY A 359 5.84 -41.78 2.53
CA GLY A 359 6.71 -42.83 3.06
C GLY A 359 7.86 -42.33 3.95
N ILE A 360 8.17 -41.03 3.94
CA ILE A 360 9.18 -40.43 4.81
C ILE A 360 8.68 -40.17 6.23
N ARG A 361 7.36 -40.12 6.46
CA ARG A 361 6.80 -39.83 7.78
C ARG A 361 7.25 -40.89 8.79
N GLY A 362 7.64 -40.44 9.98
CA GLY A 362 8.20 -41.30 11.03
C GLY A 362 9.68 -41.65 10.88
N GLN A 363 10.33 -41.26 9.77
CA GLN A 363 11.78 -41.36 9.62
C GLN A 363 12.47 -40.11 10.16
N SER A 364 13.75 -40.20 10.55
CA SER A 364 14.51 -39.02 10.98
C SER A 364 14.59 -37.94 9.88
N ALA A 365 14.60 -38.36 8.61
CA ALA A 365 14.65 -37.47 7.46
C ALA A 365 13.45 -36.52 7.39
N TYR A 366 12.26 -36.94 7.85
CA TYR A 366 11.08 -36.08 7.92
C TYR A 366 11.30 -34.88 8.86
N PHE A 367 11.76 -35.14 10.08
CA PHE A 367 12.06 -34.10 11.06
C PHE A 367 13.23 -33.22 10.64
N ASP A 368 14.24 -33.80 9.99
CA ASP A 368 15.36 -33.05 9.45
C ASP A 368 14.92 -32.08 8.34
N LEU A 369 14.00 -32.50 7.44
CA LEU A 369 13.45 -31.61 6.42
C LEU A 369 12.63 -30.45 7.00
N LEU A 370 11.76 -30.73 7.98
CA LEU A 370 11.02 -29.67 8.69
C LEU A 370 11.97 -28.68 9.36
N ARG A 371 13.04 -29.19 9.99
CA ARG A 371 14.08 -28.35 10.58
C ARG A 371 14.80 -27.53 9.52
N MET A 372 15.17 -28.15 8.39
CA MET A 372 15.84 -27.46 7.28
C MET A 372 14.96 -26.34 6.70
N ASP A 373 13.65 -26.53 6.64
CA ASP A 373 12.70 -25.53 6.13
C ASP A 373 12.72 -24.25 6.97
N ILE A 374 12.65 -24.39 8.30
CA ILE A 374 12.74 -23.26 9.24
C ILE A 374 14.16 -22.69 9.27
N GLN A 375 15.19 -23.54 9.35
CA GLN A 375 16.59 -23.09 9.41
C GLN A 375 17.05 -22.39 8.13
N TYR A 376 16.42 -22.62 6.98
CA TYR A 376 16.69 -21.86 5.76
C TYR A 376 16.49 -20.36 5.95
N HIS A 377 15.50 -20.01 6.77
CA HIS A 377 14.98 -18.66 6.97
C HIS A 377 15.51 -17.96 8.23
N ASP A 378 16.43 -18.59 8.96
CA ASP A 378 17.08 -17.96 10.11
C ASP A 378 18.00 -16.84 9.65
N VAL A 379 17.77 -15.63 10.18
CA VAL A 379 18.50 -14.40 9.81
C VAL A 379 19.95 -14.41 10.28
N LEU A 380 20.32 -15.28 11.23
CA LEU A 380 21.67 -15.35 11.77
C LEU A 380 22.62 -16.03 10.77
N PRO A 381 23.66 -15.35 10.22
CA PRO A 381 24.51 -15.93 9.17
C PRO A 381 25.28 -17.20 9.57
N GLY A 382 25.55 -17.37 10.86
CA GLY A 382 26.21 -18.56 11.41
C GLY A 382 25.33 -19.81 11.44
N ASN A 383 24.01 -19.67 11.46
CA ASN A 383 23.05 -20.77 11.62
C ASN A 383 22.17 -20.96 10.38
N GLY A 384 21.68 -19.87 9.78
CA GLY A 384 20.79 -19.85 8.62
C GLY A 384 21.33 -20.65 7.43
N LEU A 385 20.54 -21.60 6.92
CA LEU A 385 20.96 -22.44 5.79
C LEU A 385 21.09 -21.64 4.50
N TYR A 386 20.26 -20.61 4.26
CA TYR A 386 20.46 -19.70 3.13
C TYR A 386 21.85 -19.07 3.16
N HIS A 387 22.19 -18.37 4.25
CA HIS A 387 23.47 -17.70 4.42
C HIS A 387 24.67 -18.66 4.34
N ARG A 388 24.55 -19.87 4.90
CA ARG A 388 25.60 -20.88 4.80
C ARG A 388 25.76 -21.44 3.39
N ALA A 389 24.65 -21.63 2.68
CA ALA A 389 24.66 -22.13 1.31
C ALA A 389 25.18 -21.10 0.31
N THR A 390 25.03 -19.80 0.60
CA THR A 390 25.44 -18.70 -0.29
C THR A 390 26.69 -17.97 0.15
N ARG A 391 27.34 -18.39 1.24
CA ARG A 391 28.50 -17.70 1.83
C ARG A 391 29.61 -17.37 0.85
N ASP A 392 29.95 -18.32 -0.02
CA ASP A 392 31.07 -18.20 -0.95
C ASP A 392 30.63 -17.68 -2.34
N MET A 393 29.38 -17.23 -2.46
CA MET A 393 28.82 -16.66 -3.68
C MET A 393 28.51 -15.18 -3.46
N PRO A 394 28.88 -14.30 -4.40
CA PRO A 394 28.45 -12.91 -4.33
C PRO A 394 26.93 -12.83 -4.44
N ASP A 395 26.32 -11.92 -3.69
CA ASP A 395 24.92 -11.59 -3.88
C ASP A 395 24.72 -11.06 -5.32
N PRO A 396 23.72 -11.57 -6.05
CA PRO A 396 23.55 -11.30 -7.48
C PRO A 396 23.05 -9.88 -7.80
N LEU A 397 22.62 -9.11 -6.79
CA LEU A 397 21.98 -7.80 -6.96
C LEU A 397 22.69 -6.69 -6.18
N LEU A 398 23.13 -7.00 -4.96
CA LEU A 398 23.63 -6.05 -3.98
C LEU A 398 25.05 -6.41 -3.56
N ASN A 399 25.77 -5.46 -2.99
CA ASN A 399 27.00 -5.74 -2.26
C ASN A 399 26.84 -5.43 -0.76
N GLU A 400 27.75 -5.95 0.07
CA GLU A 400 27.68 -5.76 1.54
C GLU A 400 27.84 -4.30 1.97
N GLU A 401 28.57 -3.47 1.20
CA GLU A 401 28.70 -2.04 1.50
C GLU A 401 27.36 -1.32 1.37
N GLU A 402 26.60 -1.61 0.31
CA GLU A 402 25.26 -1.06 0.10
C GLU A 402 24.29 -1.47 1.21
N ILE A 403 24.36 -2.72 1.68
CA ILE A 403 23.51 -3.23 2.77
C ILE A 403 23.87 -2.54 4.09
N CYS A 404 25.16 -2.49 4.43
CA CYS A 404 25.65 -1.81 5.63
C CYS A 404 25.29 -0.32 5.63
N GLN A 405 25.38 0.35 4.47
CA GLN A 405 24.97 1.75 4.33
C GLN A 405 23.46 1.91 4.61
N ALA A 406 22.62 1.03 4.06
CA ALA A 406 21.17 1.08 4.25
C ALA A 406 20.72 0.76 5.70
N MET A 407 21.56 0.14 6.52
CA MET A 407 21.27 -0.01 7.95
C MET A 407 21.20 1.33 8.68
N MET A 408 22.03 2.30 8.28
CA MET A 408 22.17 3.58 9.00
C MET A 408 21.59 4.77 8.25
N THR A 409 21.49 4.70 6.93
CA THR A 409 21.11 5.85 6.09
C THR A 409 19.72 5.64 5.48
N PRO A 410 18.86 6.66 5.48
CA PRO A 410 17.55 6.57 4.86
C PRO A 410 17.62 6.65 3.32
N PRO A 411 16.59 6.17 2.60
CA PRO A 411 16.51 6.33 1.15
C PRO A 411 16.60 7.83 0.78
N PRO A 412 17.45 8.23 -0.16
CA PRO A 412 17.81 9.64 -0.35
C PRO A 412 16.76 10.48 -1.09
N PHE A 413 15.75 9.84 -1.69
CA PHE A 413 14.81 10.51 -2.61
C PHE A 413 13.34 10.22 -2.28
N THR A 414 13.05 10.05 -0.99
CA THR A 414 11.71 9.94 -0.41
C THR A 414 11.66 10.68 0.92
N ARG A 415 10.47 10.81 1.50
CA ARG A 415 10.29 11.44 2.83
C ARG A 415 10.99 10.70 3.97
N ALA A 416 11.36 9.44 3.74
CA ALA A 416 12.18 8.69 4.68
C ALA A 416 13.52 9.38 4.93
N LYS A 417 14.08 10.11 3.94
CA LYS A 417 15.27 10.94 4.13
C LYS A 417 15.05 11.96 5.24
N VAL A 418 13.98 12.74 5.11
CA VAL A 418 13.63 13.80 6.05
C VAL A 418 13.42 13.23 7.45
N ARG A 419 12.66 12.13 7.57
CA ARG A 419 12.42 11.43 8.83
C ARG A 419 13.74 10.95 9.45
N GLY A 420 14.54 10.22 8.67
CA GLY A 420 15.78 9.60 9.14
C GLY A 420 16.86 10.60 9.53
N GLU A 421 17.04 11.67 8.76
CA GLU A 421 17.97 12.76 9.08
C GLU A 421 17.53 13.53 10.32
N THR A 422 16.21 13.74 10.50
CA THR A 422 15.69 14.36 11.73
C THR A 422 15.98 13.48 12.94
N VAL A 423 15.77 12.16 12.82
CA VAL A 423 16.13 11.19 13.88
C VAL A 423 17.63 11.25 14.18
N CYS A 424 18.49 11.32 13.16
CA CYS A 424 19.94 11.44 13.32
C CYS A 424 20.33 12.71 14.08
N LEU A 425 19.82 13.86 13.62
CA LEU A 425 20.14 15.17 14.16
C LEU A 425 19.66 15.32 15.60
N ALA A 426 18.47 14.82 15.92
CA ALA A 426 17.92 14.81 17.27
C ALA A 426 18.85 14.08 18.26
N ARG A 427 19.38 12.92 17.83
CA ARG A 427 20.31 12.13 18.65
C ARG A 427 21.65 12.83 18.84
N GLU A 428 22.18 13.46 17.79
CA GLU A 428 23.46 14.18 17.85
C GLU A 428 23.38 15.44 18.72
N LEU A 429 22.26 16.15 18.66
CA LEU A 429 22.06 17.41 19.41
C LEU A 429 21.40 17.22 20.77
N GLY A 430 20.91 16.02 21.10
CA GLY A 430 20.15 15.76 22.33
C GLY A 430 18.82 16.51 22.37
N ILE A 431 18.17 16.67 21.22
CA ILE A 431 16.90 17.37 21.08
C ILE A 431 15.74 16.36 21.14
N ASP A 432 14.69 16.71 21.88
CA ASP A 432 13.46 15.93 21.91
C ASP A 432 12.75 15.99 20.55
N VAL A 433 12.61 14.82 19.94
CA VAL A 433 11.90 14.59 18.69
C VAL A 433 10.93 13.45 18.85
N GLU A 434 9.73 13.66 18.33
CA GLU A 434 8.67 12.65 18.28
C GLU A 434 8.44 12.27 16.82
N VAL A 435 8.51 10.96 16.55
CA VAL A 435 8.15 10.37 15.25
C VAL A 435 7.14 9.28 15.54
N ASP A 436 5.86 9.60 15.36
CA ASP A 436 4.71 8.75 15.67
C ASP A 436 4.07 8.14 14.41
N SER A 437 4.29 8.75 13.24
CA SER A 437 3.63 8.36 12.00
C SER A 437 4.52 8.53 10.76
N TRP A 438 4.08 7.98 9.63
CA TRP A 438 4.79 8.08 8.35
C TRP A 438 4.77 9.49 7.77
N GLU A 439 3.75 10.28 8.10
CA GLU A 439 3.41 11.58 7.50
C GLU A 439 3.78 12.78 8.38
N LYS A 440 4.38 12.55 9.56
CA LYS A 440 4.65 13.62 10.52
C LYS A 440 5.91 13.36 11.32
N VAL A 441 6.64 14.44 11.59
CA VAL A 441 7.74 14.48 12.56
C VAL A 441 7.58 15.74 13.39
N SER A 442 7.72 15.65 14.71
CA SER A 442 7.64 16.79 15.63
C SER A 442 9.00 17.03 16.31
N ILE A 443 9.46 18.27 16.34
CA ILE A 443 10.71 18.70 16.97
C ILE A 443 10.38 19.79 17.99
N GLN A 444 10.54 19.53 19.30
CA GLN A 444 10.23 20.50 20.36
C GLN A 444 8.84 21.18 20.20
N GLY A 445 7.82 20.41 19.83
CA GLY A 445 6.46 20.90 19.58
C GLY A 445 6.22 21.55 18.20
N TRP A 446 7.26 21.69 17.36
CA TRP A 446 7.11 22.11 15.96
C TRP A 446 6.84 20.91 15.07
N GLU A 447 5.71 20.93 14.37
CA GLU A 447 5.29 19.83 13.51
C GLU A 447 5.71 20.05 12.04
N ILE A 448 6.33 19.01 11.46
CA ILE A 448 6.69 18.93 10.06
C ILE A 448 5.79 17.87 9.41
N LYS A 449 4.98 18.29 8.45
CA LYS A 449 4.12 17.39 7.66
C LYS A 449 4.89 16.86 6.45
N LEU A 450 4.85 15.54 6.25
CA LEU A 450 5.49 14.79 5.18
C LEU A 450 4.43 14.11 4.31
N GLY A 451 3.53 14.93 3.75
CA GLY A 451 2.37 14.47 3.01
C GLY A 451 2.73 13.80 1.68
N ASP A 452 3.74 14.27 0.96
CA ASP A 452 4.19 13.63 -0.28
C ASP A 452 5.27 12.56 0.01
N PRO A 453 5.03 11.27 -0.26
CA PRO A 453 6.01 10.22 -0.06
C PRO A 453 7.31 10.40 -0.87
N LEU A 454 7.24 11.14 -1.99
CA LEU A 454 8.37 11.43 -2.87
C LEU A 454 9.09 12.74 -2.52
N GLU A 455 8.61 13.49 -1.52
CA GLU A 455 9.28 14.69 -1.02
C GLU A 455 10.50 14.30 -0.18
N PHE A 456 11.70 14.73 -0.57
CA PHE A 456 12.96 14.40 0.13
C PHE A 456 13.70 15.63 0.66
N CYS A 457 13.08 16.79 0.58
CA CYS A 457 13.61 18.06 1.06
C CYS A 457 12.46 18.94 1.52
N VAL A 458 12.43 19.28 2.80
CA VAL A 458 11.50 20.28 3.34
C VAL A 458 12.29 21.57 3.56
N PRO A 459 11.90 22.69 2.93
CA PRO A 459 12.53 23.99 3.18
C PRO A 459 12.49 24.33 4.69
N GLY A 460 13.66 24.58 5.30
CA GLY A 460 13.75 25.05 6.69
C GLY A 460 14.20 24.02 7.73
N ILE A 461 14.37 22.73 7.39
CA ILE A 461 14.91 21.72 8.35
C ILE A 461 16.32 22.04 8.83
N TYR A 462 17.16 22.60 7.97
CA TYR A 462 18.50 23.09 8.35
C TYR A 462 18.51 24.56 8.78
N ALA A 463 17.34 25.19 8.86
CA ALA A 463 17.16 26.54 9.41
C ALA A 463 16.63 26.50 10.85
N LEU A 464 16.88 25.39 11.56
CA LEU A 464 16.68 25.35 13.01
C LEU A 464 17.54 26.47 13.65
N PRO A 465 16.95 27.36 14.46
CA PRO A 465 17.72 28.41 15.10
C PRO A 465 18.81 27.80 15.99
N SER A 466 19.96 28.47 16.08
CA SER A 466 21.01 28.14 17.05
C SER A 466 20.40 27.99 18.45
N PRO A 467 20.94 27.12 19.34
CA PRO A 467 20.42 26.90 20.69
C PRO A 467 20.28 28.20 21.52
N GLU A 468 21.00 29.25 21.14
CA GLU A 468 21.05 30.55 21.79
C GLU A 468 19.96 31.54 21.32
N GLY A 469 19.17 31.20 20.30
CA GLY A 469 18.14 32.06 19.71
C GLY A 469 16.70 31.82 20.15
N LEU A 470 16.45 30.77 20.94
CA LEU A 470 15.11 30.39 21.41
C LEU A 470 14.97 30.71 22.89
N ALA A 471 14.92 32.01 23.21
CA ALA A 471 14.35 32.43 24.49
C ALA A 471 12.86 32.05 24.46
N GLY A 472 12.49 31.06 25.26
CA GLY A 472 11.08 30.68 25.46
C GLY A 472 10.26 31.90 25.91
N PRO A 473 8.93 31.90 25.68
CA PRO A 473 8.09 32.95 26.22
C PRO A 473 8.21 32.96 27.75
N PRO A 474 8.22 34.14 28.40
CA PRO A 474 8.48 34.23 29.82
C PRO A 474 7.36 33.55 30.62
N ALA A 475 7.77 32.86 31.68
CA ALA A 475 6.88 32.26 32.65
C ALA A 475 6.12 33.34 33.44
N GLY A 476 4.79 33.22 33.45
CA GLY A 476 3.90 33.67 34.52
C GLY A 476 3.45 35.13 34.49
N THR A 477 2.15 35.33 34.27
CA THR A 477 1.35 36.28 35.04
C THR A 477 -0.04 35.67 35.27
N ASP A 478 -0.29 35.41 36.54
CA ASP A 478 -1.53 35.32 37.31
C ASP A 478 -2.87 35.02 36.61
N ALA A 479 -3.56 34.07 37.25
CA ALA A 479 -4.96 33.75 37.04
C ALA A 479 -5.84 35.00 37.18
N GLU A 480 -6.61 35.30 36.14
CA GLU A 480 -7.87 36.04 36.28
C GLU A 480 -9.02 35.22 35.70
N ASP A 481 -10.02 35.12 36.57
CA ASP A 481 -11.33 34.53 36.45
C ASP A 481 -12.03 34.96 35.15
N LEU A 482 -12.29 34.03 34.23
CA LEU A 482 -13.04 34.27 33.00
C LEU A 482 -14.11 33.19 32.85
N THR A 483 -15.36 33.61 33.05
CA THR A 483 -16.57 32.85 32.77
C THR A 483 -16.60 32.38 31.31
N PRO A 484 -17.02 31.14 30.98
CA PRO A 484 -16.97 30.63 29.61
C PRO A 484 -17.89 31.41 28.67
N GLY A 485 -17.38 31.69 27.47
CA GLY A 485 -18.16 32.27 26.37
C GLY A 485 -19.08 31.24 25.69
N PRO A 486 -19.97 31.70 24.78
CA PRO A 486 -21.10 30.91 24.26
C PRO A 486 -20.73 29.69 23.40
N ALA A 487 -19.48 29.57 22.91
CA ALA A 487 -19.03 28.41 22.14
C ALA A 487 -18.55 27.24 23.04
N ASP A 488 -18.12 27.53 24.26
CA ASP A 488 -17.65 26.54 25.24
C ASP A 488 -18.84 25.85 25.94
N GLN A 489 -19.94 26.60 26.11
CA GLN A 489 -21.22 26.07 26.62
C GLN A 489 -21.85 25.07 25.64
N ASP A 490 -21.81 25.33 24.34
CA ASP A 490 -22.39 24.43 23.32
C ASP A 490 -21.71 23.06 23.28
N LEU A 491 -20.38 23.02 23.41
CA LEU A 491 -19.63 21.76 23.46
C LEU A 491 -19.90 20.98 24.76
N SER A 492 -19.89 21.68 25.90
CA SER A 492 -20.14 21.07 27.20
C SER A 492 -21.57 20.52 27.30
N ASP A 493 -22.55 21.22 26.75
CA ASP A 493 -23.95 20.79 26.72
C ASP A 493 -24.16 19.58 25.79
N ARG A 494 -23.51 19.55 24.62
CA ARG A 494 -23.55 18.39 23.71
C ARG A 494 -22.90 17.15 24.31
N LEU A 495 -21.69 17.29 24.87
CA LEU A 495 -21.03 16.18 25.58
C LEU A 495 -21.86 15.70 26.76
N ARG A 496 -22.46 16.62 27.53
CA ARG A 496 -23.35 16.26 28.64
C ARG A 496 -24.59 15.51 28.14
N SER A 497 -25.17 15.88 27.00
CA SER A 497 -26.29 15.15 26.39
C SER A 497 -25.90 13.72 26.04
N ILE A 498 -24.75 13.52 25.40
CA ILE A 498 -24.23 12.19 25.06
C ILE A 498 -24.07 11.34 26.34
N VAL A 499 -23.43 11.89 27.38
CA VAL A 499 -23.20 11.15 28.64
C VAL A 499 -24.51 10.81 29.36
N VAL A 500 -25.50 11.71 29.35
CA VAL A 500 -26.81 11.46 29.95
C VAL A 500 -27.59 10.41 29.16
N GLU A 501 -27.56 10.47 27.83
CA GLU A 501 -28.29 9.54 26.96
C GLU A 501 -27.69 8.14 26.98
N GLN A 502 -26.37 8.02 26.91
CA GLN A 502 -25.69 6.72 26.86
C GLN A 502 -25.62 6.04 28.24
N LEU A 503 -25.37 6.79 29.32
CA LEU A 503 -25.22 6.20 30.66
C LEU A 503 -26.51 6.24 31.51
N GLY A 504 -27.56 6.90 31.05
CA GLY A 504 -28.84 7.00 31.78
C GLY A 504 -28.75 7.74 33.13
N VAL A 505 -27.74 8.60 33.30
CA VAL A 505 -27.47 9.33 34.56
C VAL A 505 -28.14 10.71 34.59
N GLY A 506 -28.37 11.26 35.79
CA GLY A 506 -28.94 12.60 35.91
C GLY A 506 -27.95 13.68 35.45
N ALA A 507 -28.41 14.68 34.70
CA ALA A 507 -27.56 15.78 34.19
C ALA A 507 -26.76 16.52 35.28
N GLY A 508 -27.25 16.54 36.52
CA GLY A 508 -26.54 17.10 37.68
C GLY A 508 -25.37 16.26 38.20
N GLN A 509 -25.22 15.02 37.75
CA GLN A 509 -24.11 14.12 38.07
C GLN A 509 -22.95 14.24 37.06
N VAL A 510 -23.23 14.76 35.86
CA VAL A 510 -22.24 14.94 34.78
C VAL A 510 -21.45 16.22 35.03
N MET A 511 -20.49 16.12 35.95
CA MET A 511 -19.53 17.17 36.31
C MET A 511 -18.14 16.85 35.71
N PRO A 512 -17.30 17.86 35.40
CA PRO A 512 -16.00 17.64 34.78
C PRO A 512 -15.09 16.66 35.53
N GLU A 513 -15.16 16.64 36.86
CA GLU A 513 -14.41 15.75 37.74
C GLU A 513 -14.97 14.32 37.83
N ALA A 514 -16.20 14.08 37.36
CA ALA A 514 -16.83 12.76 37.44
C ALA A 514 -16.10 11.75 36.54
N ARG A 515 -15.74 10.61 37.14
CA ARG A 515 -15.13 9.45 36.47
C ARG A 515 -16.24 8.59 35.88
N PHE A 516 -16.09 8.20 34.61
CA PHE A 516 -17.13 7.44 33.91
C PHE A 516 -17.46 6.12 34.61
N THR A 517 -16.45 5.40 35.09
CA THR A 517 -16.60 4.09 35.75
C THR A 517 -16.96 4.20 37.23
N GLU A 518 -16.24 5.02 38.00
CA GLU A 518 -16.36 5.08 39.47
C GLU A 518 -17.54 5.95 39.95
N ASP A 519 -17.88 7.03 39.22
CA ASP A 519 -18.88 8.01 39.65
C ASP A 519 -20.18 7.96 38.83
N LEU A 520 -20.09 7.60 37.55
CA LEU A 520 -21.24 7.50 36.64
C LEU A 520 -21.68 6.06 36.36
N GLY A 521 -20.92 5.07 36.86
CA GLY A 521 -21.30 3.66 36.81
C GLY A 521 -21.19 3.01 35.43
N ALA A 522 -20.45 3.60 34.49
CA ALA A 522 -20.21 3.03 33.16
C ALA A 522 -19.39 1.74 33.26
N ASP A 523 -19.86 0.69 32.60
CA ASP A 523 -19.09 -0.54 32.41
C ASP A 523 -18.20 -0.50 31.14
N SER A 524 -17.51 -1.60 30.84
CA SER A 524 -16.60 -1.67 29.69
C SER A 524 -17.31 -1.56 28.34
N LEU A 525 -18.61 -1.87 28.26
CA LEU A 525 -19.41 -1.73 27.05
C LEU A 525 -19.89 -0.28 26.92
N ASP A 526 -20.35 0.32 28.01
CA ASP A 526 -20.77 1.72 28.06
C ASP A 526 -19.65 2.69 27.65
N ALA A 527 -18.39 2.38 28.02
CA ALA A 527 -17.24 3.18 27.62
C ALA A 527 -17.01 3.18 26.09
N VAL A 528 -17.24 2.04 25.43
CA VAL A 528 -17.12 1.90 23.98
C VAL A 528 -18.26 2.64 23.29
N GLU A 529 -19.49 2.46 23.75
CA GLU A 529 -20.66 3.15 23.20
C GLU A 529 -20.56 4.68 23.37
N LEU A 530 -20.03 5.14 24.49
CA LEU A 530 -19.80 6.57 24.73
C LEU A 530 -18.75 7.16 23.78
N VAL A 531 -17.66 6.44 23.53
CA VAL A 531 -16.63 6.87 22.56
C VAL A 531 -17.23 6.93 21.15
N MET A 532 -17.96 5.89 20.72
CA MET A 532 -18.62 5.85 19.42
C MET A 532 -19.63 7.00 19.26
N ALA A 533 -20.40 7.31 20.30
CA ALA A 533 -21.34 8.43 20.27
C ALA A 533 -20.63 9.80 20.18
N MET A 534 -19.46 9.95 20.79
CA MET A 534 -18.63 11.15 20.61
C MET A 534 -18.07 11.25 19.19
N GLU A 535 -17.61 10.13 18.61
CA GLU A 535 -17.11 10.09 17.22
C GLU A 535 -18.20 10.47 16.21
N GLU A 536 -19.42 9.96 16.41
CA GLU A 536 -20.57 10.24 15.55
C GLU A 536 -21.03 11.70 15.68
N GLU A 537 -21.15 12.23 16.90
CA GLU A 537 -21.65 13.59 17.16
C GLU A 537 -20.66 14.68 16.68
N PHE A 538 -19.35 14.42 16.74
CA PHE A 538 -18.32 15.40 16.40
C PHE A 538 -17.56 15.11 15.09
N GLY A 539 -17.83 13.97 14.44
CA GLY A 539 -17.39 13.68 13.08
C GLY A 539 -15.90 13.34 12.91
N PHE A 540 -15.29 12.70 13.92
CA PHE A 540 -13.91 12.24 13.89
C PHE A 540 -13.71 10.96 14.70
N GLU A 541 -12.70 10.16 14.37
CA GLU A 541 -12.34 8.95 15.11
C GLU A 541 -11.41 9.26 16.30
N ILE A 542 -11.62 8.57 17.42
CA ILE A 542 -10.83 8.60 18.66
C ILE A 542 -10.01 7.31 18.70
N ALA A 543 -8.68 7.42 18.60
CA ALA A 543 -7.80 6.24 18.65
C ALA A 543 -7.95 5.48 19.98
N ASP A 544 -7.81 4.15 19.95
CA ASP A 544 -7.95 3.28 21.14
C ASP A 544 -7.07 3.74 22.32
N GLU A 545 -5.84 4.18 22.03
CA GLU A 545 -4.90 4.69 23.03
C GLU A 545 -5.35 6.01 23.69
N ASP A 546 -6.11 6.84 22.95
CA ASP A 546 -6.70 8.07 23.46
C ASP A 546 -7.98 7.77 24.24
N ALA A 547 -8.82 6.85 23.74
CA ALA A 547 -10.05 6.39 24.39
C ALA A 547 -9.76 5.83 25.79
N GLU A 548 -8.70 5.03 25.96
CA GLU A 548 -8.24 4.52 27.26
C GLU A 548 -7.89 5.64 28.27
N ARG A 549 -7.55 6.84 27.78
CA ARG A 549 -7.19 8.00 28.61
C ARG A 549 -8.39 8.88 28.95
N LEU A 550 -9.54 8.71 28.29
CA LEU A 550 -10.77 9.45 28.53
C LEU A 550 -11.52 8.91 29.76
N THR A 551 -10.91 9.01 30.94
CA THR A 551 -11.42 8.41 32.19
C THR A 551 -12.42 9.30 32.93
N THR A 552 -12.52 10.58 32.59
CA THR A 552 -13.41 11.60 33.21
C THR A 552 -14.13 12.43 32.17
N VAL A 553 -15.29 13.00 32.53
CA VAL A 553 -16.05 13.95 31.68
C VAL A 553 -15.16 15.12 31.25
N GLY A 554 -14.35 15.66 32.15
CA GLY A 554 -13.43 16.77 31.87
C GLY A 554 -12.20 16.38 31.03
N SER A 555 -11.79 15.10 31.01
CA SER A 555 -10.79 14.62 30.05
C SER A 555 -11.38 14.49 28.64
N ALA A 556 -12.63 14.05 28.53
CA ALA A 556 -13.35 14.00 27.26
C ALA A 556 -13.59 15.41 26.70
N SER A 557 -14.09 16.36 27.51
CA SER A 557 -14.28 17.76 27.07
C SER A 557 -12.99 18.37 26.52
N ARG A 558 -11.89 18.28 27.27
CA ARG A 558 -10.58 18.80 26.82
C ARG A 558 -10.02 18.09 25.60
N TYR A 559 -10.35 16.82 25.41
CA TYR A 559 -9.99 16.09 24.20
C TYR A 559 -10.76 16.64 22.99
N LEU A 560 -12.08 16.81 23.12
CA LEU A 560 -12.94 17.38 22.07
C LEU A 560 -12.56 18.84 21.76
N GLU A 561 -12.30 19.68 22.76
CA GLU A 561 -11.87 21.08 22.60
C GLU A 561 -10.58 21.19 21.78
N ARG A 562 -9.59 20.33 22.07
CA ARG A 562 -8.33 20.27 21.33
C ARG A 562 -8.55 19.79 19.90
N ARG A 563 -9.44 18.81 19.70
CA ARG A 563 -9.69 18.24 18.38
C ARG A 563 -10.48 19.18 17.47
N LEU A 564 -11.37 20.00 18.05
CA LEU A 564 -12.16 21.02 17.37
C LEU A 564 -11.44 22.37 17.23
N GLY A 565 -10.24 22.52 17.79
CA GLY A 565 -9.41 23.73 17.65
C GLY A 565 -9.92 24.94 18.43
N LEU A 566 -10.66 24.72 19.53
CA LEU A 566 -11.28 25.80 20.33
C LEU A 566 -10.30 26.49 21.30
N GLY A 567 -9.07 25.99 21.46
CA GLY A 567 -8.05 26.58 22.33
C GLY A 567 -6.83 27.11 21.57
N SER A 568 -6.92 28.33 21.00
CA SER A 568 -5.81 29.27 20.70
C SER A 568 -6.25 30.31 19.64
N LEU A 569 -6.39 31.57 20.06
CA LEU A 569 -6.76 32.71 19.22
C LEU A 569 -5.53 33.30 18.50
N LEU A 570 -5.53 33.26 17.17
CA LEU A 570 -4.93 34.27 16.29
C LEU A 570 -6.03 34.84 15.36
N PRO A 571 -5.94 36.11 14.92
CA PRO A 571 -7.11 36.88 14.48
C PRO A 571 -7.68 36.38 13.15
N ARG A 572 -9.02 36.21 13.11
CA ARG A 572 -9.79 36.02 11.86
C ARG A 572 -9.71 37.26 10.97
N PRO A 573 -9.61 37.12 9.64
CA PRO A 573 -9.89 38.24 8.73
C PRO A 573 -11.38 38.61 8.78
N ALA A 574 -11.67 39.90 8.60
CA ALA A 574 -13.00 40.49 8.72
C ALA A 574 -14.08 39.86 7.81
N PRO A 575 -15.36 39.87 8.22
CA PRO A 575 -16.45 39.30 7.43
C PRO A 575 -16.77 40.18 6.21
N LEU A 576 -16.94 39.53 5.05
CA LEU A 576 -17.61 40.12 3.90
C LEU A 576 -19.12 40.18 4.17
N PRO A 577 -19.82 41.27 3.79
CA PRO A 577 -21.23 41.45 4.12
C PRO A 577 -22.16 40.52 3.32
N ASP A 578 -23.20 40.09 4.00
CA ASP A 578 -24.29 39.22 3.55
C ASP A 578 -24.99 39.71 2.28
N MET A 579 -25.30 38.77 1.38
CA MET A 579 -26.50 38.88 0.55
C MET A 579 -27.34 37.60 0.65
N ALA A 580 -28.49 37.77 1.27
CA ALA A 580 -29.53 36.79 1.48
C ALA A 580 -30.00 36.14 0.17
N VAL A 581 -30.24 34.83 0.26
CA VAL A 581 -31.00 34.05 -0.73
C VAL A 581 -32.43 33.91 -0.24
N ALA A 582 -33.40 34.37 -1.04
CA ALA A 582 -34.77 33.83 -1.11
C ALA A 582 -35.50 34.42 -2.35
N PRO A 583 -36.57 33.78 -2.84
CA PRO A 583 -36.64 32.43 -3.40
C PRO A 583 -37.13 32.44 -4.86
N ALA A 584 -37.04 31.29 -5.52
CA ALA A 584 -37.55 31.05 -6.86
C ALA A 584 -39.08 31.17 -6.94
N GLN A 585 -39.61 31.99 -7.86
CA GLN A 585 -40.92 31.81 -8.49
C GLN A 585 -40.99 32.45 -9.89
N GLY A 586 -41.56 31.70 -10.84
CA GLY A 586 -42.55 32.26 -11.77
C GLY A 586 -42.10 32.70 -13.18
N THR A 587 -42.14 31.74 -14.12
CA THR A 587 -42.75 31.85 -15.47
C THR A 587 -42.53 33.12 -16.33
N ARG A 588 -41.93 32.94 -17.52
CA ARG A 588 -42.56 33.18 -18.85
C ARG A 588 -41.54 33.10 -20.00
N SER A 589 -41.82 32.18 -20.92
CA SER A 589 -41.92 32.29 -22.40
C SER A 589 -40.87 33.05 -23.25
N PRO A 590 -40.70 32.66 -24.54
CA PRO A 590 -39.53 32.97 -25.35
C PRO A 590 -39.66 34.31 -26.10
N GLU A 591 -38.53 34.71 -26.72
CA GLU A 591 -38.33 35.81 -27.69
C GLU A 591 -37.85 37.16 -27.14
N SER A 592 -36.53 37.38 -27.20
CA SER A 592 -35.94 38.52 -27.93
C SER A 592 -34.42 38.35 -28.05
N GLU A 593 -33.93 38.08 -29.26
CA GLU A 593 -32.53 38.29 -29.61
C GLU A 593 -32.18 39.78 -29.45
N GLY A 594 -31.14 40.10 -28.69
CA GLY A 594 -30.72 41.49 -28.49
C GLY A 594 -29.48 41.67 -27.60
N ALA A 595 -28.31 41.63 -28.24
CA ALA A 595 -27.01 42.17 -27.79
C ALA A 595 -26.42 41.68 -26.43
N ALA A 596 -25.51 40.70 -26.50
CA ALA A 596 -24.60 40.36 -25.40
C ALA A 596 -23.81 41.60 -24.91
N THR A 597 -23.71 41.78 -23.59
CA THR A 597 -22.98 42.87 -22.95
C THR A 597 -21.48 42.84 -23.32
N PRO A 598 -20.77 43.99 -23.32
CA PRO A 598 -19.33 44.03 -23.61
C PRO A 598 -18.51 43.11 -22.70
N GLN A 599 -18.92 42.96 -21.42
CA GLN A 599 -18.29 42.05 -20.47
C GLN A 599 -18.54 40.57 -20.80
N ALA A 600 -19.74 40.22 -21.27
CA ALA A 600 -20.03 38.87 -21.75
C ALA A 600 -19.23 38.53 -23.02
N ARG A 601 -19.09 39.48 -23.96
CA ARG A 601 -18.24 39.31 -25.15
C ARG A 601 -16.77 39.17 -24.80
N LEU A 602 -16.25 39.98 -23.85
CA LEU A 602 -14.86 39.91 -23.41
C LEU A 602 -14.56 38.57 -22.69
N ARG A 603 -15.51 38.05 -21.93
CA ARG A 603 -15.40 36.74 -21.26
C ARG A 603 -15.46 35.58 -22.26
N GLN A 604 -16.32 35.68 -23.27
CA GLN A 604 -16.44 34.69 -24.36
C GLN A 604 -15.20 34.71 -25.28
N GLN A 605 -14.63 35.89 -25.53
CA GLN A 605 -13.41 36.07 -26.32
C GLN A 605 -12.17 35.53 -25.58
N ARG A 606 -12.02 35.82 -24.29
CA ARG A 606 -10.97 35.19 -23.46
C ARG A 606 -11.09 33.66 -23.40
N GLY A 607 -12.30 33.11 -23.36
CA GLY A 607 -12.52 31.66 -23.44
C GLY A 607 -12.04 31.06 -24.77
N ARG A 608 -12.30 31.75 -25.89
CA ARG A 608 -11.80 31.35 -27.22
C ARG A 608 -10.29 31.45 -27.35
N ASP A 609 -9.68 32.52 -26.85
CA ASP A 609 -8.22 32.69 -26.89
C ASP A 609 -7.49 31.58 -26.10
N VAL A 610 -8.09 31.13 -24.98
CA VAL A 610 -7.58 30.00 -24.19
C VAL A 610 -7.77 28.68 -24.92
N ALA A 611 -8.94 28.44 -25.53
CA ALA A 611 -9.20 27.24 -26.32
C ALA A 611 -8.24 27.11 -27.53
N ASP A 612 -8.02 28.19 -28.28
CA ASP A 612 -7.08 28.22 -29.40
C ASP A 612 -5.63 27.92 -28.95
N SER A 613 -5.25 28.38 -27.76
CA SER A 613 -3.94 28.09 -27.18
C SER A 613 -3.79 26.61 -26.81
N LEU A 614 -4.85 26.01 -26.27
CA LEU A 614 -4.89 24.59 -25.93
C LEU A 614 -4.87 23.71 -27.19
N VAL A 615 -5.53 24.13 -28.29
CA VAL A 615 -5.47 23.41 -29.58
C VAL A 615 -4.04 23.34 -30.11
N ARG A 616 -3.24 24.41 -29.99
CA ARG A 616 -1.82 24.37 -30.37
C ARG A 616 -1.02 23.39 -29.51
N ALA A 617 -1.35 23.29 -28.24
CA ALA A 617 -0.71 22.37 -27.30
C ALA A 617 -1.09 20.89 -27.52
N LEU A 618 -2.08 20.60 -28.38
CA LEU A 618 -2.35 19.23 -28.86
C LEU A 618 -1.24 18.69 -29.78
N GLU A 619 -0.40 19.55 -30.36
CA GLU A 619 0.71 19.16 -31.22
C GLU A 619 2.06 19.15 -30.47
N ASP A 620 2.06 19.36 -29.15
CA ASP A 620 3.27 19.41 -28.34
C ASP A 620 4.02 18.07 -28.36
N GLY A 621 5.36 18.09 -28.24
CA GLY A 621 6.18 16.88 -28.17
C GLY A 621 5.91 16.04 -26.91
N ASP A 622 5.51 16.68 -25.80
CA ASP A 622 5.20 16.01 -24.54
C ASP A 622 3.76 15.48 -24.50
N ALA A 623 3.63 14.16 -24.30
CA ALA A 623 2.34 13.48 -24.18
C ALA A 623 1.47 13.99 -23.02
N ASN A 624 2.07 14.47 -21.93
CA ASN A 624 1.33 15.05 -20.80
C ASN A 624 0.74 16.43 -21.13
N ILE A 625 1.46 17.24 -21.92
CA ILE A 625 0.96 18.54 -22.36
C ILE A 625 -0.20 18.33 -23.33
N ARG A 626 -0.06 17.43 -24.31
CA ARG A 626 -1.16 17.06 -25.22
C ARG A 626 -2.39 16.61 -24.47
N ARG A 627 -2.22 15.69 -23.50
CA ARG A 627 -3.28 15.15 -22.65
C ARG A 627 -4.03 16.22 -21.85
N ARG A 628 -3.30 17.05 -21.10
CA ARG A 628 -3.90 18.14 -20.30
C ARG A 628 -4.64 19.15 -21.18
N SER A 629 -4.13 19.39 -22.39
CA SER A 629 -4.75 20.29 -23.36
C SER A 629 -6.05 19.71 -23.90
N THR A 630 -6.08 18.43 -24.26
CA THR A 630 -7.28 17.68 -24.65
C THR A 630 -8.37 17.74 -23.55
N GLU A 631 -7.99 17.52 -22.29
CA GLU A 631 -8.91 17.55 -21.15
C GLU A 631 -9.49 18.95 -20.93
N SER A 632 -8.61 19.96 -20.92
CA SER A 632 -9.02 21.35 -20.74
C SER A 632 -9.99 21.82 -21.84
N LEU A 633 -9.82 21.34 -23.09
CA LEU A 633 -10.76 21.59 -24.18
C LEU A 633 -12.14 20.96 -23.95
N GLY A 634 -12.18 19.77 -23.35
CA GLY A 634 -13.41 19.10 -22.93
C GLY A 634 -14.16 19.87 -21.85
N GLU A 635 -13.46 20.27 -20.79
CA GLU A 635 -14.02 21.04 -19.67
C GLU A 635 -14.52 22.43 -20.08
N LEU A 636 -13.84 23.06 -21.05
CA LEU A 636 -14.28 24.33 -21.64
C LEU A 636 -15.53 24.19 -22.52
N GLY A 637 -15.92 22.96 -22.88
CA GLY A 637 -17.03 22.70 -23.81
C GLY A 637 -16.76 23.27 -25.20
N ALA A 638 -15.50 23.26 -25.65
CA ALA A 638 -15.07 23.90 -26.89
C ALA A 638 -15.50 23.12 -28.14
N ALA A 639 -16.79 23.17 -28.45
CA ALA A 639 -17.43 22.43 -29.54
C ALA A 639 -16.83 22.73 -30.92
N GLU A 640 -16.31 23.94 -31.12
CA GLU A 640 -15.61 24.35 -32.34
C GLU A 640 -14.33 23.55 -32.63
N HIS A 641 -13.77 22.87 -31.62
CA HIS A 641 -12.51 22.11 -31.73
C HIS A 641 -12.72 20.59 -31.69
N VAL A 642 -13.96 20.10 -31.76
CA VAL A 642 -14.26 18.66 -31.91
C VAL A 642 -13.45 18.00 -33.04
N PRO A 643 -13.27 18.62 -34.23
CA PRO A 643 -12.43 18.03 -35.28
C PRO A 643 -10.97 17.85 -34.86
N SER A 644 -10.41 18.78 -34.09
CA SER A 644 -9.03 18.69 -33.56
C SER A 644 -8.91 17.58 -32.51
N LEU A 645 -9.92 17.42 -31.65
CA LEU A 645 -10.00 16.35 -30.66
C LEU A 645 -10.19 14.97 -31.33
N ALA A 646 -10.99 14.89 -32.40
CA ALA A 646 -11.09 13.69 -33.22
C ALA A 646 -9.75 13.35 -33.92
N GLY A 647 -8.94 14.36 -34.29
CA GLY A 647 -7.57 14.13 -34.76
C GLY A 647 -6.67 13.42 -33.75
N MET A 648 -6.92 13.62 -32.44
CA MET A 648 -6.17 12.95 -31.35
C MET A 648 -6.55 11.48 -31.16
N THR A 649 -7.57 10.98 -31.87
CA THR A 649 -8.04 9.60 -31.76
C THR A 649 -7.38 8.68 -32.80
N ALA A 650 -6.42 9.18 -33.58
CA ALA A 650 -5.68 8.42 -34.58
C ALA A 650 -4.87 7.26 -33.96
N ALA A 651 -4.74 6.17 -34.71
CA ALA A 651 -4.12 4.91 -34.27
C ALA A 651 -2.66 5.02 -33.76
N MET A 652 -1.94 6.09 -34.12
CA MET A 652 -0.55 6.33 -33.71
C MET A 652 -0.40 7.08 -32.38
N GLN A 653 -1.48 7.65 -31.82
CA GLN A 653 -1.43 8.32 -30.51
C GLN A 653 -1.40 7.31 -29.36
N ALA A 654 -0.84 7.68 -28.20
CA ALA A 654 -0.87 6.83 -27.02
C ALA A 654 -2.31 6.56 -26.53
N GLY A 655 -2.57 5.37 -25.98
CA GLY A 655 -3.92 4.98 -25.52
C GLY A 655 -4.53 5.95 -24.52
N ALA A 656 -3.72 6.52 -23.62
CA ALA A 656 -4.15 7.56 -22.67
C ALA A 656 -4.62 8.86 -23.36
N ILE A 657 -3.97 9.28 -24.45
CA ILE A 657 -4.36 10.48 -25.21
C ILE A 657 -5.68 10.25 -25.94
N ARG A 658 -5.85 9.07 -26.57
CA ARG A 658 -7.11 8.70 -27.22
C ARG A 658 -8.25 8.63 -26.21
N LEU A 659 -7.98 8.16 -25.01
CA LEU A 659 -8.96 8.13 -23.92
C LEU A 659 -9.34 9.53 -23.42
N ALA A 660 -8.36 10.43 -23.29
CA ALA A 660 -8.61 11.83 -22.96
C ALA A 660 -9.51 12.48 -24.05
N ALA A 661 -9.25 12.17 -25.32
CA ALA A 661 -10.09 12.64 -26.43
C ALA A 661 -11.52 12.07 -26.34
N VAL A 662 -11.69 10.78 -26.06
CA VAL A 662 -13.02 10.17 -25.79
C VAL A 662 -13.79 10.92 -24.70
N ARG A 663 -13.13 11.27 -23.59
CA ARG A 663 -13.78 12.02 -22.50
C ARG A 663 -14.13 13.44 -22.88
N ALA A 664 -13.20 14.16 -23.53
CA ALA A 664 -13.44 15.52 -24.00
C ALA A 664 -14.61 15.56 -24.98
N LEU A 665 -14.66 14.60 -25.93
CA LEU A 665 -15.80 14.42 -26.85
C LEU A 665 -17.09 14.11 -26.08
N GLY A 666 -17.03 13.24 -25.06
CA GLY A 666 -18.15 12.93 -24.18
C GLY A 666 -18.70 14.15 -23.42
N GLN A 667 -17.83 15.04 -22.94
CA GLN A 667 -18.18 16.26 -22.21
C GLN A 667 -18.74 17.36 -23.13
N ILE A 668 -18.14 17.53 -24.31
CA ILE A 668 -18.58 18.51 -25.31
C ILE A 668 -19.95 18.10 -25.88
N GLY A 669 -20.12 16.81 -26.17
CA GLY A 669 -21.34 16.29 -26.76
C GLY A 669 -21.62 16.78 -28.18
N GLY A 670 -22.87 16.60 -28.63
CA GLY A 670 -23.29 16.94 -29.99
C GLY A 670 -22.95 15.87 -31.04
N GLN A 671 -23.49 16.02 -32.25
CA GLN A 671 -23.41 14.99 -33.29
C GLN A 671 -21.98 14.68 -33.74
N ALA A 672 -21.13 15.71 -33.88
CA ALA A 672 -19.74 15.51 -34.29
C ALA A 672 -18.93 14.70 -33.25
N ALA A 673 -19.22 14.89 -31.94
CA ALA A 673 -18.61 14.09 -30.90
C ALA A 673 -19.14 12.65 -30.88
N ILE A 674 -20.44 12.45 -31.11
CA ILE A 674 -21.06 11.12 -31.25
C ILE A 674 -20.42 10.34 -32.40
N ASP A 675 -20.20 10.98 -33.55
CA ASP A 675 -19.60 10.34 -34.72
C ASP A 675 -18.16 9.89 -34.42
N ALA A 676 -17.34 10.76 -33.81
CA ALA A 676 -15.98 10.45 -33.40
C ALA A 676 -15.92 9.32 -32.33
N LEU A 677 -16.83 9.35 -31.35
CA LEU A 677 -16.94 8.30 -30.33
C LEU A 677 -17.39 6.95 -30.91
N THR A 678 -18.22 6.96 -31.96
CA THR A 678 -18.69 5.75 -32.64
C THR A 678 -17.54 5.05 -33.38
N GLU A 679 -16.60 5.81 -33.94
CA GLU A 679 -15.38 5.24 -34.52
C GLU A 679 -14.50 4.60 -33.43
N LEU A 680 -14.34 5.27 -32.29
CA LEU A 680 -13.55 4.79 -31.14
C LEU A 680 -14.13 3.59 -30.41
N TYR A 681 -15.43 3.31 -30.62
CA TYR A 681 -16.06 2.08 -30.17
C TYR A 681 -15.37 0.82 -30.74
N HIS A 682 -14.63 0.96 -31.84
CA HIS A 682 -13.88 -0.10 -32.50
C HIS A 682 -12.35 -0.01 -32.30
N ASP A 683 -11.87 0.84 -31.38
CA ASP A 683 -10.43 1.02 -31.11
C ASP A 683 -9.74 -0.28 -30.68
N ALA A 684 -8.46 -0.45 -30.98
CA ALA A 684 -7.67 -1.62 -30.56
C ALA A 684 -7.50 -1.71 -29.03
N ASN A 685 -7.49 -0.58 -28.33
CA ASN A 685 -7.39 -0.48 -26.87
C ASN A 685 -8.76 -0.73 -26.20
N LEU A 686 -8.82 -1.71 -25.31
CA LEU A 686 -10.05 -2.12 -24.62
C LEU A 686 -10.66 -1.00 -23.77
N ALA A 687 -9.84 -0.19 -23.11
CA ALA A 687 -10.30 0.91 -22.27
C ALA A 687 -10.92 2.04 -23.11
N VAL A 688 -10.33 2.35 -24.27
CA VAL A 688 -10.89 3.30 -25.25
C VAL A 688 -12.25 2.81 -25.75
N ARG A 689 -12.38 1.54 -26.14
CA ARG A 689 -13.68 0.96 -26.54
C ARG A 689 -14.73 1.08 -25.43
N TRP A 690 -14.33 0.72 -24.21
CA TRP A 690 -15.23 0.69 -23.06
C TRP A 690 -15.73 2.08 -22.70
N ARG A 691 -14.85 3.09 -22.67
CA ARG A 691 -15.23 4.48 -22.43
C ARG A 691 -16.02 5.11 -23.55
N SER A 692 -15.69 4.79 -24.79
CA SER A 692 -16.45 5.30 -25.94
C SER A 692 -17.89 4.80 -25.86
N ARG A 693 -18.09 3.52 -25.47
CA ARG A 693 -19.41 2.97 -25.21
C ARG A 693 -20.17 3.72 -24.14
N GLU A 694 -19.52 4.01 -23.02
CA GLU A 694 -20.12 4.72 -21.89
C GLU A 694 -20.51 6.15 -22.27
N ALA A 695 -19.59 6.90 -22.87
CA ALA A 695 -19.85 8.25 -23.37
C ALA A 695 -20.99 8.29 -24.39
N LEU A 696 -21.02 7.35 -25.34
CA LEU A 696 -22.14 7.19 -26.28
C LEU A 696 -23.45 6.86 -25.56
N THR A 697 -23.41 6.04 -24.51
CA THR A 697 -24.61 5.69 -23.72
C THR A 697 -25.17 6.90 -22.99
N CYS A 698 -24.31 7.78 -22.46
CA CYS A 698 -24.69 9.03 -21.82
C CYS A 698 -25.20 10.07 -22.82
N LEU A 699 -24.63 10.16 -24.03
CA LEU A 699 -24.99 11.17 -25.03
C LEU A 699 -26.23 10.83 -25.87
N LEU A 700 -26.56 9.54 -26.03
CA LEU A 700 -27.60 9.08 -26.97
C LEU A 700 -28.97 8.78 -26.33
N ASP A 701 -29.19 9.05 -25.04
CA ASP A 701 -30.44 8.79 -24.31
C ASP A 701 -31.15 7.48 -24.72
N CYS A 702 -30.73 6.36 -24.13
CA CYS A 702 -31.35 5.02 -24.18
C CYS A 702 -32.52 4.81 -25.18
N ARG A 703 -32.27 4.70 -26.50
CA ARG A 703 -33.17 4.00 -27.47
C ARG A 703 -32.64 3.80 -28.90
N THR A 704 -31.54 4.41 -29.33
CA THR A 704 -31.15 4.43 -30.77
C THR A 704 -29.92 3.62 -31.16
N LEU A 705 -29.18 3.02 -30.21
CA LEU A 705 -28.09 2.10 -30.55
C LEU A 705 -28.66 0.80 -31.13
N PRO A 706 -28.05 0.22 -32.20
CA PRO A 706 -28.42 -1.10 -32.69
C PRO A 706 -28.28 -2.12 -31.56
N GLN A 707 -29.41 -2.54 -30.98
CA GLN A 707 -29.41 -3.54 -29.94
C GLN A 707 -28.88 -4.85 -30.52
N ARG A 708 -27.68 -5.28 -30.10
CA ARG A 708 -27.48 -6.72 -29.97
C ARG A 708 -28.42 -7.18 -28.86
N ARG A 709 -29.33 -8.08 -29.22
CA ARG A 709 -30.37 -8.64 -28.34
C ARG A 709 -29.86 -8.80 -26.91
N PRO A 710 -30.55 -8.25 -25.90
CA PRO A 710 -30.21 -8.52 -24.52
C PRO A 710 -30.31 -10.03 -24.28
N ARG A 711 -29.29 -10.62 -23.64
CA ARG A 711 -29.54 -11.83 -22.88
C ARG A 711 -30.49 -11.41 -21.74
N PRO A 712 -31.62 -12.11 -21.55
CA PRO A 712 -32.46 -11.87 -20.39
C PRO A 712 -31.62 -12.17 -19.15
N ASP A 713 -31.80 -11.36 -18.10
CA ASP A 713 -31.19 -11.48 -16.75
C ASP A 713 -30.04 -10.50 -16.42
N TYR A 714 -30.21 -9.20 -16.69
CA TYR A 714 -29.35 -8.18 -16.07
C TYR A 714 -30.20 -7.06 -15.44
N GLN A 715 -30.62 -7.29 -14.20
CA GLN A 715 -31.01 -6.24 -13.26
C GLN A 715 -29.79 -5.89 -12.40
N GLY A 716 -29.60 -4.60 -12.11
CA GLY A 716 -28.39 -4.07 -11.48
C GLY A 716 -28.04 -4.78 -10.17
N ASP A 717 -26.85 -5.36 -10.13
CA ASP A 717 -26.36 -6.12 -8.98
C ASP A 717 -24.98 -5.61 -8.54
N SER A 718 -24.83 -5.52 -7.22
CA SER A 718 -23.68 -5.10 -6.41
C SER A 718 -22.33 -5.68 -6.88
N LEU A 719 -21.29 -4.84 -6.80
CA LEU A 719 -19.85 -5.11 -7.00
C LEU A 719 -19.38 -6.51 -6.60
N VAL A 720 -19.96 -7.08 -5.54
CA VAL A 720 -19.60 -8.41 -5.00
C VAL A 720 -19.93 -9.55 -5.98
N ARG A 721 -21.02 -9.46 -6.75
CA ARG A 721 -21.40 -10.51 -7.74
C ARG A 721 -20.62 -10.45 -9.05
N ILE A 722 -19.95 -9.33 -9.33
CA ILE A 722 -19.08 -9.18 -10.50
C ILE A 722 -17.65 -9.65 -10.17
N LEU A 723 -17.27 -9.62 -8.89
CA LEU A 723 -15.98 -10.06 -8.37
C LEU A 723 -15.92 -11.57 -8.06
N GLN A 724 -17.08 -12.22 -7.83
CA GLN A 724 -17.25 -13.68 -7.86
C GLN A 724 -17.29 -14.17 -9.32
#